data_AF-R4K104-F1
#
_entry.id   AF-R4K104-F1
#
_cell.length_a   1.000
_cell.length_b   1.000
_cell.length_c   1.000
_cell.angle_alpha   90.00
_cell.angle_beta   90.00
_cell.angle_gamma   90.00
#
_symmetry.space_group_name_H-M   'P 1'
#
loop_
_entity.id
_entity.type
_entity.pdbx_description
1 polymer ?
#
loop_
_entity_poly.entity_id
_entity_poly.type
_entity_poly.pdbx_seq_one_letter_code
_entity_poly.pdbx_strand_id
1 'polypeptide(L)'
;MMNKNTNIIQIEGKDLLNSGKKGLKTKGENKKRYKATLDYSLECLQLDKVAKSVYKDDTEKQNIFYNIGNKQYTDAIVSVTFKYSVKEYVESYIKKDKKYKYYIKFNYIDTVKLEKLDFPNDKYYENDVLVAFRVIKNKKDKTNYCGETIISSKDIRDKLYENGFKLNGKKMVRFKRSSGSSRIGKCLFILEDLYNDIIEWSYMGLKFGEADECDLAALEAYIALTTSSIIDTIEIKPENILLINDYDSLLTDEVMATEIEVIDGINKLITKPKTVKIKNTIWDGQSLLDSSIMAEKYSDKGFLLLRNRMTKTACFNSNIQKFFSDNNITEISQLNGTTKATKIEDILMITTPSSIKYLKFNDNFMDYLDQLESTWGVVKYDKPTHYFNGEYVSTHYQLLNTLQMDKAEIENFLEPSFDYIKLLKNDINVFRKHLKMKLGETIEERNLNNTNDLMFSLLECNNDVEKTDVFQDFRDDAVDSFIKNMRKGHVLVQGNYSVLFGNGLEMLKATIKDIEHPMAFHENSVLVGNEVHCTNFAYTELLGCRSPHVTMGNLALMQNVECPVLDKYFNLTPQIICVNSMKYNLLETLSSADFDSDQLLLTNNHCLLQAFHKNLDNNNRNKFLVPTDCIAKEYKKSIPRLNNAKQKCDLDVKTSVNLIGEIINCSQQLNSKLWHMINVDGKSINDTGVQDLYSAICQLDVMSCLEIDKAKREIPVDNGVELDAIREKYLDFELVHKDSYKTSERINKLYDEMIYFKINKHNREDCKIDDMNYSEYLKDYRQQLVDYKDKLKDYKLTKVRPTFFKYIAKKENQEHKYCYQSYDTGMDILEEVITEQTKNIRAKRNSKNDLMQLIRLIDKEEVSLSGADNRKIPNIITDTEEYNKDSKQIWSSDNLESSEKYIKCKTKQNELAEKYKDKVTKDTMYKIIHTLCHTNEYDHIARKLLTILFKTNSKTFLEIFQDKQEKLPQLKRLYRKVNADDQIIKIYDMNYILIKESEIKSKVS
;
A
#
# COMPACT_ATOMS: atom_id res chain seq x y z
N MET A 1 -15.20 -24.68 -8.42
CA MET A 1 -14.23 -24.00 -7.53
C MET A 1 -14.98 -22.91 -6.78
N MET A 2 -14.77 -22.70 -5.48
CA MET A 2 -15.33 -21.52 -4.81
C MET A 2 -14.54 -20.29 -5.26
N ASN A 3 -15.20 -19.14 -5.47
CA ASN A 3 -14.56 -17.84 -5.76
C ASN A 3 -13.78 -17.35 -4.53
N LYS A 4 -12.67 -18.03 -4.23
CA LYS A 4 -11.90 -17.87 -3.00
C LYS A 4 -10.41 -17.86 -3.31
N ASN A 5 -9.73 -17.03 -2.54
CA ASN A 5 -8.28 -17.02 -2.48
C ASN A 5 -7.75 -18.36 -1.95
N THR A 6 -6.72 -18.89 -2.61
CA THR A 6 -6.10 -20.16 -2.26
C THR A 6 -4.86 -19.94 -1.42
N ASN A 7 -4.81 -20.56 -0.25
CA ASN A 7 -3.63 -20.51 0.61
C ASN A 7 -2.53 -21.40 -0.01
N ILE A 8 -1.33 -20.85 -0.18
CA ILE A 8 -0.16 -21.55 -0.73
C ILE A 8 1.01 -21.48 0.23
N ILE A 9 1.91 -22.46 0.11
CA ILE A 9 3.11 -22.54 0.92
C ILE A 9 4.03 -21.34 0.59
N GLN A 10 4.57 -20.69 1.62
CA GLN A 10 5.64 -19.70 1.50
C GLN A 10 6.91 -20.21 2.17
N ILE A 11 7.99 -20.34 1.40
CA ILE A 11 9.28 -20.86 1.86
C ILE A 11 10.43 -19.91 1.46
N GLU A 12 11.44 -19.80 2.32
CA GLU A 12 12.66 -19.08 1.99
C GLU A 12 13.62 -19.98 1.20
N GLY A 13 14.22 -19.48 0.13
CA GLY A 13 15.11 -20.24 -0.76
C GLY A 13 16.26 -20.94 -0.04
N LYS A 14 16.84 -20.31 0.99
CA LYS A 14 17.89 -20.95 1.80
C LYS A 14 17.41 -22.24 2.49
N ASP A 15 16.14 -22.30 2.89
CA ASP A 15 15.57 -23.46 3.59
C ASP A 15 15.42 -24.65 2.62
N LEU A 16 15.22 -24.37 1.32
CA LEU A 16 15.11 -25.40 0.27
C LEU A 16 16.43 -26.09 0.01
N LEU A 17 17.53 -25.32 -0.11
CA LEU A 17 18.87 -25.90 -0.31
C LEU A 17 19.30 -26.76 0.89
N ASN A 18 18.96 -26.35 2.11
CA ASN A 18 19.29 -27.08 3.34
C ASN A 18 18.53 -28.42 3.49
N SER A 19 17.49 -28.67 2.69
CA SER A 19 16.73 -29.95 2.71
C SER A 19 17.44 -31.08 1.93
N GLY A 20 18.43 -30.75 1.11
CA GLY A 20 19.21 -31.70 0.31
C GLY A 20 18.38 -32.49 -0.72
N LYS A 21 18.94 -33.57 -1.26
CA LYS A 21 18.30 -34.42 -2.30
C LYS A 21 16.97 -35.06 -1.89
N LYS A 22 16.67 -35.14 -0.59
CA LYS A 22 15.45 -35.77 -0.06
C LYS A 22 14.19 -34.92 -0.24
N GLY A 23 14.34 -33.61 -0.46
CA GLY A 23 13.22 -32.67 -0.59
C GLY A 23 12.50 -32.39 0.72
N LEU A 24 11.66 -31.35 0.74
CA LEU A 24 10.83 -31.01 1.88
C LEU A 24 9.55 -31.84 1.91
N LYS A 25 9.09 -32.20 3.12
CA LYS A 25 7.78 -32.82 3.35
C LYS A 25 6.84 -31.90 4.14
N THR A 26 5.56 -31.84 3.77
CA THR A 26 4.49 -31.27 4.58
C THR A 26 4.16 -32.22 5.73
N LYS A 27 3.99 -31.69 6.95
CA LYS A 27 3.65 -32.51 8.12
C LYS A 27 2.13 -32.58 8.27
N GLY A 28 1.47 -33.56 7.64
CA GLY A 28 0.02 -33.80 7.79
C GLY A 28 -0.83 -32.51 7.71
N GLU A 29 -1.78 -32.35 8.63
CA GLU A 29 -2.69 -31.19 8.72
C GLU A 29 -2.02 -29.87 9.20
N ASN A 30 -0.71 -29.84 9.46
CA ASN A 30 -0.05 -28.63 9.95
C ASN A 30 0.15 -27.60 8.82
N LYS A 31 -0.62 -26.51 8.84
CA LYS A 31 -0.65 -25.46 7.81
C LYS A 31 0.12 -24.18 8.17
N LYS A 32 1.04 -24.21 9.15
CA LYS A 32 1.79 -23.02 9.64
C LYS A 32 2.58 -22.25 8.58
N ARG A 33 2.92 -22.89 7.46
CA ARG A 33 3.69 -22.29 6.34
C ARG A 33 2.87 -21.92 5.12
N TYR A 34 1.55 -22.12 5.15
CA TYR A 34 0.64 -21.53 4.15
C TYR A 34 0.38 -20.08 4.50
N LYS A 35 1.41 -19.26 4.28
CA LYS A 35 1.44 -17.83 4.63
C LYS A 35 1.23 -16.94 3.40
N ALA A 36 1.44 -17.49 2.21
CA ALA A 36 1.16 -16.80 0.97
C ALA A 36 -0.22 -17.20 0.46
N THR A 37 -0.74 -16.38 -0.45
CA THR A 37 -2.05 -16.58 -1.08
C THR A 37 -1.84 -16.49 -2.58
N LEU A 38 -2.43 -17.44 -3.31
CA LEU A 38 -2.69 -17.34 -4.74
C LEU A 38 -4.12 -16.81 -4.88
N ASP A 39 -4.25 -15.63 -5.46
CA ASP A 39 -5.55 -14.99 -5.58
C ASP A 39 -6.46 -15.75 -6.55
N TYR A 40 -7.77 -15.71 -6.28
CA TYR A 40 -8.75 -16.14 -7.29
C TYR A 40 -8.54 -15.32 -8.56
N SER A 41 -8.27 -15.99 -9.68
CA SER A 41 -7.71 -15.38 -10.88
C SER A 41 -7.97 -16.27 -12.10
N LEU A 42 -7.79 -15.73 -13.32
CA LEU A 42 -7.87 -16.53 -14.55
C LEU A 42 -6.84 -17.67 -14.55
N GLU A 43 -5.67 -17.44 -13.95
CA GLU A 43 -4.66 -18.47 -13.75
C GLU A 43 -5.18 -19.66 -12.94
N CYS A 44 -5.87 -19.40 -11.82
CA CYS A 44 -6.42 -20.45 -10.97
C CYS A 44 -7.47 -21.29 -11.71
N LEU A 45 -8.32 -20.63 -12.50
CA LEU A 45 -9.33 -21.30 -13.31
C LEU A 45 -8.69 -22.19 -14.38
N GLN A 46 -7.66 -21.68 -15.07
CA GLN A 46 -6.96 -22.46 -16.08
C GLN A 46 -6.17 -23.60 -15.46
N LEU A 47 -5.50 -23.38 -14.33
CA LEU A 47 -4.72 -24.41 -13.65
C LEU A 47 -5.59 -25.61 -13.23
N ASP A 48 -6.84 -25.36 -12.81
CA ASP A 48 -7.81 -26.42 -12.53
C ASP A 48 -8.16 -27.23 -13.78
N LYS A 49 -8.35 -26.56 -14.93
CA LYS A 49 -8.58 -27.23 -16.23
C LYS A 49 -7.38 -28.05 -16.67
N VAL A 50 -6.16 -27.48 -16.57
CA VAL A 50 -4.91 -28.16 -16.93
C VAL A 50 -4.70 -29.40 -16.06
N ALA A 51 -4.88 -29.29 -14.75
CA ALA A 51 -4.74 -30.44 -13.84
C ALA A 51 -5.70 -31.59 -14.18
N LYS A 52 -6.95 -31.27 -14.54
CA LYS A 52 -7.94 -32.28 -14.98
C LYS A 52 -7.53 -32.96 -16.29
N SER A 53 -6.91 -32.22 -17.21
CA SER A 53 -6.41 -32.75 -18.48
C SER A 53 -5.18 -33.64 -18.28
N VAL A 54 -4.16 -33.13 -17.59
CA VAL A 54 -2.88 -33.82 -17.35
C VAL A 54 -3.09 -35.09 -16.51
N TYR A 55 -3.96 -35.03 -15.50
CA TYR A 55 -4.26 -36.15 -14.62
C TYR A 55 -5.57 -36.86 -14.96
N LYS A 56 -5.99 -36.86 -16.23
CA LYS A 56 -7.25 -37.48 -16.68
C LYS A 56 -7.44 -38.94 -16.23
N ASP A 57 -6.33 -39.69 -16.09
CA ASP A 57 -6.34 -41.11 -15.69
C ASP A 57 -6.16 -41.32 -14.17
N ASP A 58 -5.98 -40.24 -13.39
CA ASP A 58 -5.74 -40.27 -11.94
C ASP A 58 -6.65 -39.26 -11.23
N THR A 59 -7.88 -39.71 -10.95
CA THR A 59 -8.95 -38.89 -10.33
C THR A 59 -8.54 -38.28 -8.99
N GLU A 60 -7.62 -38.90 -8.24
CA GLU A 60 -7.10 -38.36 -6.98
C GLU A 60 -6.18 -37.15 -7.22
N LYS A 61 -5.42 -37.15 -8.33
CA LYS A 61 -4.52 -36.04 -8.70
C LYS A 61 -5.21 -34.88 -9.42
N GLN A 62 -6.37 -35.11 -10.04
CA GLN A 62 -7.12 -34.05 -10.74
C GLN A 62 -7.49 -32.88 -9.81
N ASN A 63 -7.80 -33.16 -8.55
CA ASN A 63 -8.22 -32.17 -7.56
C ASN A 63 -7.01 -31.54 -6.85
N ILE A 64 -6.29 -30.68 -7.56
CA ILE A 64 -5.12 -29.97 -7.01
C ILE A 64 -5.48 -28.90 -5.96
N PHE A 65 -6.74 -28.46 -5.92
CA PHE A 65 -7.27 -27.55 -4.93
C PHE A 65 -8.15 -28.32 -3.94
N TYR A 66 -7.89 -28.13 -2.64
CA TYR A 66 -8.63 -28.82 -1.59
C TYR A 66 -9.04 -27.87 -0.47
N ASN A 67 -10.15 -28.18 0.21
CA ASN A 67 -10.71 -27.35 1.28
C ASN A 67 -10.44 -27.98 2.65
N ILE A 68 -10.08 -27.14 3.62
CA ILE A 68 -10.05 -27.50 5.03
C ILE A 68 -10.82 -26.41 5.78
N GLY A 69 -11.96 -26.78 6.35
CA GLY A 69 -12.94 -25.81 6.86
C GLY A 69 -13.36 -24.84 5.76
N ASN A 70 -13.32 -23.54 6.05
CA ASN A 70 -13.73 -22.49 5.11
C ASN A 70 -12.63 -22.00 4.15
N LYS A 71 -11.43 -22.59 4.21
CA LYS A 71 -10.25 -22.16 3.46
C LYS A 71 -9.86 -23.17 2.38
N GLN A 72 -9.47 -22.64 1.22
CA GLN A 72 -8.92 -23.42 0.11
C GLN A 72 -7.40 -23.42 0.17
N TYR A 73 -6.78 -24.54 -0.23
CA TYR A 73 -5.34 -24.78 -0.22
C TYR A 73 -4.91 -25.47 -1.51
N THR A 74 -3.64 -25.30 -1.89
CA THR A 74 -2.98 -26.13 -2.90
C THR A 74 -1.51 -26.32 -2.58
N ASP A 75 -0.98 -27.47 -2.99
CA ASP A 75 0.45 -27.78 -2.99
C ASP A 75 1.05 -27.71 -4.41
N ALA A 76 0.22 -27.43 -5.41
CA ALA A 76 0.64 -27.34 -6.81
C ALA A 76 1.47 -26.09 -7.10
N ILE A 77 1.31 -25.03 -6.28
CA ILE A 77 2.03 -23.77 -6.38
C ILE A 77 2.65 -23.41 -5.04
N VAL A 78 3.90 -22.95 -5.08
CA VAL A 78 4.67 -22.51 -3.91
C VAL A 78 5.24 -21.12 -4.17
N SER A 79 5.13 -20.22 -3.19
CA SER A 79 5.82 -18.94 -3.21
C SER A 79 7.19 -19.06 -2.54
N VAL A 80 8.26 -18.78 -3.28
CA VAL A 80 9.64 -18.79 -2.77
C VAL A 80 10.15 -17.37 -2.62
N THR A 81 10.73 -17.07 -1.45
CA THR A 81 11.36 -15.79 -1.13
C THR A 81 12.88 -15.92 -1.05
N PHE A 82 13.62 -14.89 -1.47
CA PHE A 82 15.09 -14.91 -1.54
C PHE A 82 15.70 -13.75 -0.76
N LYS A 83 15.29 -13.58 0.50
CA LYS A 83 15.73 -12.49 1.38
C LYS A 83 17.06 -12.77 2.07
N TYR A 84 17.39 -14.04 2.27
CA TYR A 84 18.50 -14.45 3.12
C TYR A 84 19.51 -15.31 2.37
N SER A 85 20.78 -14.96 2.53
CA SER A 85 21.89 -15.83 2.14
C SER A 85 22.04 -17.02 3.10
N VAL A 86 22.74 -18.06 2.65
CA VAL A 86 23.29 -19.08 3.53
C VAL A 86 24.59 -18.51 4.08
N LYS A 87 24.62 -18.27 5.39
CA LYS A 87 25.80 -17.77 6.08
C LYS A 87 26.47 -18.87 6.87
N GLU A 88 27.77 -18.71 7.09
CA GLU A 88 28.52 -19.50 8.03
C GLU A 88 27.92 -19.31 9.42
N TYR A 89 27.72 -20.42 10.09
CA TYR A 89 27.12 -20.45 11.39
C TYR A 89 28.09 -19.90 12.43
N VAL A 90 27.65 -18.92 13.22
CA VAL A 90 28.40 -18.42 14.38
C VAL A 90 27.82 -19.02 15.66
N GLU A 91 28.70 -19.64 16.43
CA GLU A 91 28.52 -20.60 17.52
C GLU A 91 27.70 -20.12 18.76
N SER A 92 27.20 -18.89 18.78
CA SER A 92 26.71 -18.23 20.01
C SER A 92 25.28 -18.59 20.47
N TYR A 93 24.64 -19.62 19.90
CA TYR A 93 23.22 -19.93 20.18
C TYR A 93 23.00 -21.32 20.80
N ILE A 94 22.24 -21.32 21.92
CA ILE A 94 21.59 -22.42 22.68
C ILE A 94 22.22 -22.60 24.11
N LYS A 95 21.50 -23.16 25.10
CA LYS A 95 21.97 -23.46 26.48
C LYS A 95 22.54 -24.89 26.69
N LYS A 96 23.33 -25.06 27.77
CA LYS A 96 24.19 -26.20 28.20
C LYS A 96 23.56 -27.61 28.11
N ASP A 97 24.28 -28.55 27.49
CA ASP A 97 24.75 -29.79 28.12
C ASP A 97 25.94 -30.40 27.32
N LYS A 98 26.89 -31.06 27.99
CA LYS A 98 28.32 -31.17 27.59
C LYS A 98 28.73 -32.35 26.68
N LYS A 99 27.83 -33.07 26.00
CA LYS A 99 28.23 -34.37 25.40
C LYS A 99 27.76 -34.74 23.99
N TYR A 100 27.06 -33.88 23.25
CA TYR A 100 26.47 -34.27 21.96
C TYR A 100 26.55 -33.18 20.88
N LYS A 101 26.95 -33.56 19.66
CA LYS A 101 26.96 -32.75 18.42
C LYS A 101 25.62 -32.93 17.69
N TYR A 102 24.99 -31.84 17.21
CA TYR A 102 23.69 -31.88 16.54
C TYR A 102 23.70 -31.12 15.19
N TYR A 103 22.97 -31.59 14.18
CA TYR A 103 22.81 -30.91 12.87
C TYR A 103 21.38 -30.41 12.64
N ILE A 104 21.17 -29.29 11.95
CA ILE A 104 19.82 -28.79 11.60
C ILE A 104 19.42 -29.34 10.23
N LYS A 105 18.47 -30.26 10.19
CA LYS A 105 17.86 -30.73 8.94
C LYS A 105 16.43 -30.26 8.81
N PHE A 106 16.13 -29.57 7.71
CA PHE A 106 14.77 -29.23 7.31
C PHE A 106 14.19 -30.41 6.51
N ASN A 107 13.77 -31.46 7.20
CA ASN A 107 13.06 -32.59 6.58
C ASN A 107 11.58 -32.29 6.37
N TYR A 108 11.01 -31.46 7.24
CA TYR A 108 9.62 -31.04 7.16
C TYR A 108 9.52 -29.53 7.23
N ILE A 109 8.50 -29.00 6.59
CA ILE A 109 8.21 -27.57 6.48
C ILE A 109 8.15 -26.84 7.85
N ASP A 110 7.79 -27.57 8.92
CA ASP A 110 7.60 -27.02 10.27
C ASP A 110 8.54 -27.59 11.35
N THR A 111 9.51 -28.44 11.00
CA THR A 111 10.41 -29.03 12.00
C THR A 111 11.86 -28.96 11.57
N VAL A 112 12.65 -28.28 12.39
CA VAL A 112 14.09 -28.50 12.46
C VAL A 112 14.31 -29.81 13.20
N LYS A 113 14.82 -30.84 12.53
CA LYS A 113 15.33 -32.03 13.22
C LYS A 113 16.79 -31.81 13.54
N LEU A 114 17.09 -31.83 14.83
CA LEU A 114 18.44 -32.01 15.33
C LEU A 114 18.72 -33.51 15.35
N GLU A 115 19.60 -34.00 14.49
CA GLU A 115 20.08 -35.38 14.63
C GLU A 115 21.58 -35.38 14.99
N LYS A 116 22.13 -36.50 15.43
CA LYS A 116 23.51 -36.62 15.92
C LYS A 116 24.37 -37.29 14.84
N LEU A 117 25.49 -36.68 14.47
CA LEU A 117 26.46 -37.26 13.52
C LEU A 117 27.88 -37.10 14.06
N ASP A 118 28.73 -38.11 13.82
CA ASP A 118 30.17 -38.07 14.11
C ASP A 118 30.95 -37.82 12.81
N PHE A 119 31.66 -36.70 12.77
CA PHE A 119 32.57 -36.36 11.68
C PHE A 119 33.88 -35.79 12.24
N PRO A 120 35.01 -35.96 11.51
CA PRO A 120 36.32 -35.46 11.90
C PRO A 120 36.46 -33.93 11.78
N ASN A 121 35.72 -33.29 10.88
CA ASN A 121 35.78 -31.84 10.62
C ASN A 121 34.55 -31.09 11.18
N ASP A 122 34.72 -29.80 11.48
CA ASP A 122 33.67 -28.92 12.02
C ASP A 122 32.60 -28.54 10.98
N LYS A 123 32.81 -28.89 9.71
CA LYS A 123 31.88 -28.70 8.59
C LYS A 123 31.77 -30.00 7.80
N TYR A 124 30.57 -30.33 7.36
CA TYR A 124 30.29 -31.47 6.50
C TYR A 124 29.63 -30.99 5.21
N TYR A 125 30.31 -31.27 4.10
CA TYR A 125 29.86 -30.93 2.75
C TYR A 125 29.44 -32.20 2.02
N GLU A 126 28.34 -32.14 1.28
CA GLU A 126 27.92 -33.18 0.35
C GLU A 126 27.77 -32.53 -1.04
N ASN A 127 28.59 -32.93 -2.01
CA ASN A 127 28.67 -32.33 -3.36
C ASN A 127 28.81 -30.79 -3.31
N ASP A 128 29.80 -30.29 -2.56
CA ASP A 128 30.08 -28.86 -2.35
C ASP A 128 28.96 -28.01 -1.71
N VAL A 129 27.90 -28.66 -1.22
CA VAL A 129 26.85 -28.01 -0.43
C VAL A 129 27.14 -28.25 1.04
N LEU A 130 27.18 -27.19 1.85
CA LEU A 130 27.27 -27.34 3.31
C LEU A 130 25.99 -28.01 3.81
N VAL A 131 26.09 -29.25 4.27
CA VAL A 131 24.93 -30.06 4.73
C VAL A 131 24.82 -30.04 6.26
N ALA A 132 25.95 -29.93 6.97
CA ALA A 132 25.95 -29.80 8.42
C ALA A 132 27.22 -29.09 8.92
N PHE A 133 27.18 -28.54 10.13
CA PHE A 133 28.33 -27.97 10.81
C PHE A 133 28.23 -28.27 12.32
N ARG A 134 29.37 -28.26 13.01
CA ARG A 134 29.48 -28.52 14.45
C ARG A 134 29.00 -27.31 15.25
N VAL A 135 28.31 -27.59 16.36
CA VAL A 135 27.83 -26.56 17.30
C VAL A 135 28.36 -26.84 18.71
N ILE A 136 29.19 -25.96 19.27
CA ILE A 136 29.45 -25.83 20.72
C ILE A 136 28.78 -24.50 21.16
N LYS A 137 28.63 -24.17 22.46
CA LYS A 137 27.85 -22.99 22.88
C LYS A 137 28.48 -22.15 23.98
N ASN A 138 28.42 -20.81 23.84
CA ASN A 138 28.56 -19.84 24.92
C ASN A 138 27.87 -18.47 24.66
N LYS A 139 27.79 -17.60 25.69
CA LYS A 139 26.80 -16.52 25.89
C LYS A 139 27.29 -15.08 25.58
N LYS A 140 26.32 -14.24 25.14
CA LYS A 140 26.20 -12.74 25.18
C LYS A 140 27.07 -11.87 24.24
N ASP A 141 26.43 -11.31 23.20
CA ASP A 141 26.47 -9.90 22.73
C ASP A 141 25.67 -9.68 21.42
N LYS A 142 24.48 -9.07 21.49
CA LYS A 142 23.41 -9.14 20.45
C LYS A 142 23.64 -8.41 19.11
N THR A 143 24.80 -7.87 18.78
CA THR A 143 24.89 -6.86 17.70
C THR A 143 25.83 -7.15 16.52
N ASN A 144 26.49 -8.30 16.40
CA ASN A 144 27.25 -8.66 15.18
C ASN A 144 27.36 -10.19 14.95
N TYR A 145 26.26 -10.85 14.58
CA TYR A 145 26.19 -12.33 14.52
C TYR A 145 25.82 -12.91 13.14
N CYS A 146 26.68 -12.72 12.15
CA CYS A 146 26.56 -13.40 10.87
C CYS A 146 27.96 -13.77 10.41
N GLY A 147 28.25 -15.07 10.27
CA GLY A 147 29.50 -15.51 9.65
C GLY A 147 29.54 -15.15 8.17
N GLU A 148 30.64 -15.47 7.50
CA GLU A 148 30.80 -15.18 6.07
C GLU A 148 29.68 -15.79 5.23
N THR A 149 29.33 -15.16 4.11
CA THR A 149 28.30 -15.70 3.22
C THR A 149 28.86 -16.91 2.48
N ILE A 150 28.28 -18.09 2.69
CA ILE A 150 28.66 -19.35 2.02
C ILE A 150 27.99 -19.44 0.65
N ILE A 151 26.69 -19.12 0.59
CA ILE A 151 25.92 -19.07 -0.65
C ILE A 151 25.10 -17.79 -0.62
N SER A 152 25.32 -16.90 -1.58
CA SER A 152 24.58 -15.64 -1.65
C SER A 152 23.11 -15.88 -1.98
N SER A 153 22.22 -14.93 -1.67
CA SER A 153 20.82 -15.02 -2.08
C SER A 153 20.66 -15.13 -3.60
N LYS A 154 21.57 -14.52 -4.36
CA LYS A 154 21.67 -14.64 -5.82
C LYS A 154 21.95 -16.09 -6.24
N ASP A 155 22.98 -16.72 -5.67
CA ASP A 155 23.35 -18.10 -6.03
C ASP A 155 22.27 -19.11 -5.61
N ILE A 156 21.57 -18.85 -4.51
CA ILE A 156 20.41 -19.66 -4.09
C ILE A 156 19.32 -19.57 -5.16
N ARG A 157 19.02 -18.36 -5.64
CA ARG A 157 18.02 -18.14 -6.68
C ARG A 157 18.40 -18.81 -7.98
N ASP A 158 19.65 -18.66 -8.40
CA ASP A 158 20.18 -19.26 -9.62
C ASP A 158 20.03 -20.79 -9.61
N LYS A 159 20.48 -21.44 -8.53
CA LYS A 159 20.36 -22.90 -8.35
C LYS A 159 18.91 -23.38 -8.39
N LEU A 160 18.00 -22.66 -7.73
CA LEU A 160 16.58 -23.04 -7.67
C LEU A 160 15.85 -22.74 -8.98
N TYR A 161 16.21 -21.70 -9.72
CA TYR A 161 15.62 -21.38 -11.01
C TYR A 161 15.99 -22.45 -12.05
N GLU A 162 17.25 -22.89 -12.03
CA GLU A 162 17.76 -23.92 -12.93
C GLU A 162 17.18 -25.31 -12.61
N ASN A 163 17.22 -25.72 -11.34
CA ASN A 163 16.99 -27.13 -10.98
C ASN A 163 15.63 -27.40 -10.31
N GLY A 164 14.95 -26.35 -9.87
CA GLY A 164 13.78 -26.49 -9.01
C GLY A 164 14.11 -27.12 -7.66
N PHE A 165 13.12 -27.78 -7.05
CA PHE A 165 13.28 -28.53 -5.80
C PHE A 165 12.20 -29.60 -5.66
N LYS A 166 12.33 -30.49 -4.66
CA LYS A 166 11.29 -31.49 -4.35
C LYS A 166 10.44 -31.10 -3.15
N LEU A 167 9.12 -31.15 -3.31
CA LEU A 167 8.12 -30.97 -2.27
C LEU A 167 7.21 -32.21 -2.23
N ASN A 168 7.11 -32.88 -1.08
CA ASN A 168 6.36 -34.12 -0.93
C ASN A 168 6.73 -35.19 -1.96
N GLY A 169 8.01 -35.23 -2.37
CA GLY A 169 8.51 -36.12 -3.40
C GLY A 169 8.21 -35.67 -4.85
N LYS A 170 7.34 -34.66 -5.05
CA LYS A 170 7.03 -34.09 -6.37
C LYS A 170 8.02 -32.98 -6.73
N LYS A 171 8.41 -32.88 -8.00
CA LYS A 171 9.33 -31.86 -8.49
C LYS A 171 8.58 -30.54 -8.73
N MET A 172 9.13 -29.46 -8.20
CA MET A 172 8.67 -28.09 -8.35
C MET A 172 9.68 -27.35 -9.22
N VAL A 173 9.21 -26.64 -10.25
CA VAL A 173 10.04 -25.85 -11.17
C VAL A 173 9.65 -24.37 -11.11
N ARG A 174 10.57 -23.50 -11.52
CA ARG A 174 10.33 -22.06 -11.54
C ARG A 174 9.20 -21.74 -12.53
N PHE A 175 8.18 -21.03 -12.05
CA PHE A 175 7.00 -20.72 -12.86
C PHE A 175 7.09 -19.31 -13.44
N LYS A 176 6.50 -18.34 -12.76
CA LYS A 176 6.48 -16.93 -13.15
C LYS A 176 6.43 -16.01 -11.93
N ARG A 177 6.61 -14.70 -12.15
CA ARG A 177 6.49 -13.67 -11.11
C ARG A 177 5.66 -12.48 -11.60
N SER A 178 4.89 -11.85 -10.73
CA SER A 178 4.25 -10.57 -11.06
C SER A 178 5.24 -9.42 -10.84
N SER A 179 4.98 -8.25 -11.44
CA SER A 179 5.82 -7.06 -11.20
C SER A 179 5.88 -6.66 -9.72
N GLY A 180 4.78 -6.86 -8.99
CA GLY A 180 4.74 -6.61 -7.55
C GLY A 180 5.59 -7.61 -6.76
N SER A 181 5.55 -8.90 -7.13
CA SER A 181 6.29 -9.94 -6.42
C SER A 181 7.79 -9.88 -6.68
N SER A 182 8.22 -9.54 -7.90
CA SER A 182 9.64 -9.44 -8.25
C SER A 182 10.36 -8.33 -7.47
N ARG A 183 9.73 -7.17 -7.28
CA ARG A 183 10.28 -6.05 -6.49
C ARG A 183 10.56 -6.39 -5.03
N ILE A 184 9.89 -7.40 -4.47
CA ILE A 184 10.10 -7.87 -3.10
C ILE A 184 10.80 -9.24 -3.05
N GLY A 185 11.40 -9.68 -4.17
CA GLY A 185 12.19 -10.90 -4.26
C GLY A 185 11.39 -12.19 -4.07
N LYS A 186 10.14 -12.21 -4.54
CA LYS A 186 9.24 -13.37 -4.52
C LYS A 186 9.00 -13.93 -5.93
N CYS A 187 9.04 -15.24 -6.06
CA CYS A 187 8.75 -15.97 -7.30
C CYS A 187 7.85 -17.18 -7.03
N LEU A 188 6.97 -17.52 -7.97
CA LEU A 188 6.14 -18.72 -7.89
C LEU A 188 6.88 -19.91 -8.52
N PHE A 189 6.70 -21.07 -7.88
CA PHE A 189 7.13 -22.37 -8.38
C PHE A 189 5.90 -23.26 -8.52
N ILE A 190 5.88 -24.11 -9.54
CA ILE A 190 4.76 -24.99 -9.88
C ILE A 190 5.22 -26.44 -9.99
N LEU A 191 4.30 -27.39 -9.80
CA LEU A 191 4.54 -28.79 -10.14
C LEU A 191 4.99 -28.94 -11.60
N GLU A 192 6.06 -29.70 -11.81
CA GLU A 192 6.65 -29.92 -13.12
C GLU A 192 5.65 -30.49 -14.13
N ASP A 193 4.84 -31.48 -13.72
CA ASP A 193 3.84 -32.12 -14.59
C ASP A 193 2.82 -31.13 -15.18
N LEU A 194 2.58 -29.99 -14.51
CA LEU A 194 1.59 -28.99 -14.93
C LEU A 194 2.22 -27.83 -15.70
N TYR A 195 3.55 -27.70 -15.67
CA TYR A 195 4.24 -26.50 -16.12
C TYR A 195 4.07 -26.23 -17.62
N ASN A 196 4.25 -27.25 -18.46
CA ASN A 196 4.26 -27.09 -19.91
C ASN A 196 2.92 -26.57 -20.45
N ASP A 197 1.80 -27.20 -20.08
CA ASP A 197 0.49 -26.81 -20.57
C ASP A 197 0.07 -25.40 -20.09
N ILE A 198 0.37 -25.05 -18.82
CA ILE A 198 -0.03 -23.75 -18.28
C ILE A 198 0.84 -22.60 -18.81
N ILE A 199 2.13 -22.85 -19.06
CA ILE A 199 3.02 -21.82 -19.62
C ILE A 199 2.74 -21.61 -21.10
N GLU A 200 2.45 -22.67 -21.87
CA GLU A 200 2.03 -22.58 -23.26
C GLU A 200 0.73 -21.77 -23.40
N TRP A 201 -0.25 -22.05 -22.53
CA TRP A 201 -1.46 -21.24 -22.43
C TRP A 201 -1.16 -19.75 -22.16
N SER A 202 -0.22 -19.47 -21.25
CA SER A 202 0.21 -18.10 -20.91
C SER A 202 0.88 -17.38 -22.08
N TYR A 203 1.58 -18.11 -22.96
CA TYR A 203 2.27 -17.54 -24.12
C TYR A 203 1.35 -17.25 -25.30
N MET A 204 0.11 -17.73 -25.32
CA MET A 204 -0.85 -17.45 -26.42
C MET A 204 -0.27 -17.77 -27.82
N GLY A 205 0.43 -18.90 -27.94
CA GLY A 205 1.04 -19.31 -29.22
C GLY A 205 2.34 -18.57 -29.59
N LEU A 206 2.79 -17.60 -28.79
CA LEU A 206 4.13 -17.02 -28.94
C LEU A 206 5.19 -18.08 -28.65
N LYS A 207 6.26 -18.10 -29.47
CA LYS A 207 7.34 -19.08 -29.35
C LYS A 207 8.60 -18.40 -28.85
N PHE A 208 9.06 -18.82 -27.67
CA PHE A 208 10.30 -18.35 -27.05
C PHE A 208 11.12 -19.54 -26.55
N GLY A 209 12.10 -19.98 -27.35
CA GLY A 209 13.13 -20.93 -26.94
C GLY A 209 14.13 -20.32 -25.96
N GLU A 210 14.90 -21.16 -25.28
CA GLU A 210 15.88 -20.70 -24.27
C GLU A 210 17.00 -19.83 -24.84
N ALA A 211 17.28 -19.98 -26.14
CA ALA A 211 18.29 -19.21 -26.88
C ALA A 211 17.70 -17.99 -27.60
N ASP A 212 16.38 -17.79 -27.54
CA ASP A 212 15.74 -16.66 -28.22
C ASP A 212 15.94 -15.39 -27.38
N GLU A 213 16.37 -14.33 -28.04
CA GLU A 213 16.41 -13.00 -27.44
C GLU A 213 15.00 -12.41 -27.38
N CYS A 214 14.63 -11.91 -26.20
CA CYS A 214 13.36 -11.23 -26.01
C CYS A 214 13.49 -10.10 -24.98
N ASP A 215 12.49 -9.22 -24.93
CA ASP A 215 12.27 -8.34 -23.78
C ASP A 215 11.76 -9.17 -22.60
N LEU A 216 12.70 -9.86 -21.94
CA LEU A 216 12.40 -10.78 -20.85
C LEU A 216 11.72 -10.09 -19.67
N ALA A 217 12.05 -8.82 -19.40
CA ALA A 217 11.44 -8.05 -18.32
C ALA A 217 9.95 -7.83 -18.57
N ALA A 218 9.59 -7.42 -19.78
CA ALA A 218 8.21 -7.25 -20.20
C ALA A 218 7.48 -8.60 -20.29
N LEU A 219 8.10 -9.61 -20.89
CA LEU A 219 7.50 -10.94 -21.07
C LEU A 219 7.08 -11.54 -19.73
N GLU A 220 7.99 -11.57 -18.75
CA GLU A 220 7.72 -12.06 -17.40
C GLU A 220 6.63 -11.26 -16.68
N ALA A 221 6.56 -9.95 -16.90
CA ALA A 221 5.52 -9.11 -16.31
C ALA A 221 4.14 -9.40 -16.95
N TYR A 222 4.08 -9.61 -18.25
CA TYR A 222 2.82 -9.71 -19.00
C TYR A 222 2.21 -11.12 -18.97
N ILE A 223 3.00 -12.20 -18.97
CA ILE A 223 2.48 -13.57 -18.77
C ILE A 223 1.89 -13.77 -17.37
N ALA A 224 2.25 -12.91 -16.42
CA ALA A 224 1.75 -12.94 -15.05
C ALA A 224 0.46 -12.13 -14.86
N LEU A 225 -0.04 -11.42 -15.87
CA LEU A 225 -1.28 -10.63 -15.75
C LEU A 225 -2.49 -11.48 -15.36
N THR A 226 -2.53 -12.74 -15.82
CA THR A 226 -3.55 -13.74 -15.48
C THR A 226 -3.58 -14.15 -14.02
N THR A 227 -2.51 -13.87 -13.26
CA THR A 227 -2.45 -14.10 -11.80
C THR A 227 -3.09 -12.99 -10.97
N SER A 228 -3.57 -11.92 -11.62
CA SER A 228 -4.25 -10.81 -10.94
C SER A 228 -5.49 -11.32 -10.20
N SER A 229 -5.71 -10.85 -8.97
CA SER A 229 -6.96 -11.10 -8.26
C SER A 229 -8.14 -10.56 -9.06
N ILE A 230 -9.13 -11.42 -9.31
CA ILE A 230 -10.39 -11.06 -9.94
C ILE A 230 -11.53 -11.23 -8.93
N ILE A 231 -12.56 -10.41 -9.07
CA ILE A 231 -13.78 -10.48 -8.25
C ILE A 231 -14.92 -11.22 -8.96
N ASP A 232 -14.89 -11.25 -10.30
CA ASP A 232 -15.87 -11.92 -11.15
C ASP A 232 -15.27 -12.12 -12.55
N THR A 233 -16.03 -12.76 -13.44
CA THR A 233 -15.74 -12.87 -14.87
C THR A 233 -16.90 -12.37 -15.71
N ILE A 234 -16.59 -11.84 -16.90
CA ILE A 234 -17.55 -11.46 -17.93
C ILE A 234 -17.15 -12.08 -19.27
N GLU A 235 -18.08 -12.15 -20.21
CA GLU A 235 -17.84 -12.72 -21.55
C GLU A 235 -17.75 -11.59 -22.59
N ILE A 236 -16.63 -11.53 -23.31
CA ILE A 236 -16.40 -10.64 -24.45
C ILE A 236 -15.72 -11.49 -25.52
N LYS A 237 -16.42 -11.75 -26.62
CA LYS A 237 -15.92 -12.63 -27.68
C LYS A 237 -14.87 -11.92 -28.54
N PRO A 238 -13.98 -12.65 -29.24
CA PRO A 238 -13.01 -12.04 -30.15
C PRO A 238 -13.63 -11.13 -31.22
N GLU A 239 -14.80 -11.50 -31.77
CA GLU A 239 -15.55 -10.68 -32.71
C GLU A 239 -16.11 -9.39 -32.09
N ASN A 240 -16.18 -9.29 -30.76
CA ASN A 240 -16.70 -8.08 -30.12
C ASN A 240 -15.72 -6.90 -30.08
N ILE A 241 -14.47 -7.12 -30.48
CA ILE A 241 -13.37 -6.18 -30.26
C ILE A 241 -13.05 -5.44 -31.57
N LEU A 242 -13.08 -4.11 -31.52
CA LEU A 242 -12.52 -3.22 -32.53
C LEU A 242 -11.18 -2.66 -32.00
N LEU A 243 -10.10 -2.89 -32.76
CA LEU A 243 -8.81 -2.26 -32.51
C LEU A 243 -8.67 -1.00 -33.34
N ILE A 244 -8.51 0.15 -32.70
CA ILE A 244 -8.12 1.41 -33.32
C ILE A 244 -6.67 1.76 -32.95
N ASN A 245 -6.02 2.63 -33.73
CA ASN A 245 -4.66 3.05 -33.42
C ASN A 245 -4.61 3.90 -32.14
N ASP A 246 -3.52 3.77 -31.38
CA ASP A 246 -3.16 4.77 -30.37
C ASP A 246 -2.96 6.15 -31.03
N TYR A 247 -3.21 7.23 -30.28
CA TYR A 247 -2.97 8.59 -30.74
C TYR A 247 -1.96 9.30 -29.84
N ASP A 248 -0.91 9.85 -30.47
CA ASP A 248 0.16 10.60 -29.81
C ASP A 248 -0.06 12.11 -30.02
N SER A 249 -0.49 12.82 -28.97
CA SER A 249 -0.56 14.28 -28.98
C SER A 249 0.79 14.88 -28.61
N LEU A 250 1.25 15.83 -29.41
CA LEU A 250 2.48 16.58 -29.15
C LEU A 250 2.19 17.95 -28.54
N LEU A 251 3.02 18.38 -27.58
CA LEU A 251 3.07 19.75 -27.09
C LEU A 251 4.52 20.18 -26.82
N THR A 252 4.73 21.47 -26.59
CA THR A 252 6.01 22.02 -26.12
C THR A 252 5.76 22.72 -24.80
N ASP A 253 6.57 22.41 -23.79
CA ASP A 253 6.45 22.99 -22.46
C ASP A 253 7.83 23.21 -21.83
N GLU A 254 7.91 24.16 -20.90
CA GLU A 254 9.10 24.38 -20.07
C GLU A 254 8.97 23.54 -18.81
N VAL A 255 9.91 22.62 -18.60
CA VAL A 255 9.81 21.60 -17.55
C VAL A 255 11.13 21.43 -16.83
N MET A 256 11.10 20.71 -15.71
CA MET A 256 12.30 20.21 -15.05
C MET A 256 12.65 18.85 -15.65
N ALA A 257 13.47 18.87 -16.71
CA ALA A 257 13.78 17.71 -17.52
C ALA A 257 14.89 16.86 -16.89
N THR A 258 14.63 15.56 -16.69
CA THR A 258 15.62 14.57 -16.28
C THR A 258 16.11 13.78 -17.49
N GLU A 259 17.42 13.81 -17.73
CA GLU A 259 18.09 13.13 -18.84
C GLU A 259 19.22 12.23 -18.32
N ILE A 260 19.71 11.30 -19.14
CA ILE A 260 20.93 10.53 -18.83
C ILE A 260 22.13 11.24 -19.49
N GLU A 261 23.15 11.52 -18.70
CA GLU A 261 24.46 11.98 -19.19
C GLU A 261 25.56 10.98 -18.75
N VAL A 262 26.56 10.79 -19.61
CA VAL A 262 27.71 9.91 -19.32
C VAL A 262 28.81 10.76 -18.67
N ILE A 263 29.06 10.55 -17.38
CA ILE A 263 30.09 11.26 -16.61
C ILE A 263 31.09 10.23 -16.10
N ASP A 264 32.36 10.39 -16.46
CA ASP A 264 33.46 9.45 -16.12
C ASP A 264 33.16 8.00 -16.53
N GLY A 265 32.45 7.81 -17.64
CA GLY A 265 32.04 6.48 -18.15
C GLY A 265 30.85 5.86 -17.42
N ILE A 266 30.18 6.59 -16.51
CA ILE A 266 29.02 6.14 -15.75
C ILE A 266 27.79 6.93 -16.19
N ASN A 267 26.68 6.25 -16.47
CA ASN A 267 25.39 6.88 -16.73
C ASN A 267 24.85 7.48 -15.44
N LYS A 268 24.59 8.79 -15.43
CA LYS A 268 23.99 9.52 -14.31
C LYS A 268 22.74 10.25 -14.75
N LEU A 269 21.83 10.47 -13.81
CA LEU A 269 20.67 11.32 -14.04
C LEU A 269 21.07 12.77 -13.81
N ILE A 270 20.74 13.62 -14.78
CA ILE A 270 20.90 15.07 -14.69
C ILE A 270 19.55 15.71 -14.90
N THR A 271 19.17 16.57 -13.95
CA THR A 271 17.88 17.25 -13.95
C THR A 271 18.08 18.76 -14.04
N LYS A 272 17.43 19.42 -14.99
CA LYS A 272 17.57 20.86 -15.23
C LYS A 272 16.35 21.46 -15.95
N PRO A 273 16.07 22.77 -15.77
CA PRO A 273 15.05 23.46 -16.56
C PRO A 273 15.35 23.35 -18.05
N LYS A 274 14.36 22.96 -18.85
CA LYS A 274 14.49 22.83 -20.29
C LYS A 274 13.13 22.93 -20.98
N THR A 275 13.08 23.62 -22.11
CA THR A 275 11.92 23.54 -23.02
C THR A 275 12.03 22.26 -23.86
N VAL A 276 11.04 21.38 -23.74
CA VAL A 276 11.05 20.06 -24.40
C VAL A 276 9.75 19.80 -25.15
N LYS A 277 9.81 18.90 -26.13
CA LYS A 277 8.62 18.37 -26.81
C LYS A 277 8.11 17.16 -26.03
N ILE A 278 6.90 17.26 -25.52
CA ILE A 278 6.23 16.20 -24.75
C ILE A 278 5.27 15.46 -25.69
N LYS A 279 5.18 14.14 -25.50
CA LYS A 279 4.32 13.24 -26.28
C LYS A 279 3.39 12.49 -25.34
N ASN A 280 2.10 12.81 -25.39
CA ASN A 280 1.06 12.13 -24.63
C ASN A 280 0.37 11.08 -25.50
N THR A 281 0.41 9.82 -25.09
CA THR A 281 -0.42 8.76 -25.68
C THR A 281 -1.78 8.79 -24.97
N ILE A 282 -2.79 9.41 -25.61
CA ILE A 282 -3.98 9.91 -24.92
C ILE A 282 -4.99 8.82 -24.49
N TRP A 283 -4.78 7.57 -24.90
CA TRP A 283 -5.60 6.41 -24.55
C TRP A 283 -4.79 5.23 -24.01
N ASP A 284 -3.54 5.47 -23.55
CA ASP A 284 -2.65 4.39 -23.07
C ASP A 284 -3.29 3.60 -21.92
N GLY A 285 -3.65 2.34 -22.20
CA GLY A 285 -4.18 1.41 -21.21
C GLY A 285 -5.68 1.50 -20.93
N GLN A 286 -6.44 2.34 -21.65
CA GLN A 286 -7.90 2.38 -21.56
C GLN A 286 -8.60 1.75 -22.76
N SER A 287 -9.89 1.47 -22.61
CA SER A 287 -10.79 0.97 -23.63
C SER A 287 -12.22 1.41 -23.33
N LEU A 288 -13.11 1.29 -24.32
CA LEU A 288 -14.54 1.54 -24.16
C LEU A 288 -15.28 0.20 -24.18
N LEU A 289 -16.26 0.03 -23.31
CA LEU A 289 -17.08 -1.16 -23.22
C LEU A 289 -18.56 -0.77 -23.31
N ASP A 290 -19.28 -1.42 -24.20
CA ASP A 290 -20.70 -1.13 -24.40
C ASP A 290 -21.50 -1.50 -23.14
N SER A 291 -22.42 -0.63 -22.75
CA SER A 291 -23.26 -0.75 -21.57
C SER A 291 -24.03 -2.07 -21.49
N SER A 292 -24.32 -2.71 -22.62
CA SER A 292 -24.97 -4.03 -22.69
C SER A 292 -24.17 -5.12 -21.97
N ILE A 293 -22.83 -5.09 -22.02
CA ILE A 293 -21.97 -6.04 -21.29
C ILE A 293 -22.04 -5.82 -19.76
N MET A 294 -22.31 -4.58 -19.33
CA MET A 294 -22.36 -4.22 -17.92
C MET A 294 -23.77 -4.32 -17.32
N ALA A 295 -24.81 -4.42 -18.16
CA ALA A 295 -26.21 -4.27 -17.77
C ALA A 295 -26.68 -5.20 -16.64
N GLU A 296 -26.23 -6.46 -16.60
CA GLU A 296 -26.72 -7.43 -15.61
C GLU A 296 -26.15 -7.24 -14.21
N LYS A 297 -24.87 -6.85 -14.09
CA LYS A 297 -24.13 -6.88 -12.81
C LYS A 297 -23.43 -5.58 -12.44
N TYR A 298 -23.14 -4.73 -13.43
CA TYR A 298 -22.28 -3.57 -13.29
C TYR A 298 -22.91 -2.30 -13.89
N SER A 299 -24.23 -2.26 -14.03
CA SER A 299 -24.96 -1.13 -14.62
C SER A 299 -24.76 0.18 -13.86
N ASP A 300 -24.42 0.11 -12.58
CA ASP A 300 -24.16 1.25 -11.69
C ASP A 300 -22.66 1.58 -11.56
N LYS A 301 -21.79 1.00 -12.41
CA LYS A 301 -20.34 1.24 -12.43
C LYS A 301 -19.91 2.02 -13.65
N GLY A 302 -18.94 2.91 -13.45
CA GLY A 302 -18.40 3.77 -14.50
C GLY A 302 -17.30 3.10 -15.31
N PHE A 303 -16.60 2.12 -14.72
CA PHE A 303 -15.61 1.33 -15.46
C PHE A 303 -15.34 -0.05 -14.82
N LEU A 304 -14.75 -0.95 -15.62
CA LEU A 304 -14.20 -2.22 -15.18
C LEU A 304 -12.71 -2.30 -15.56
N LEU A 305 -11.83 -2.59 -14.61
CA LEU A 305 -10.47 -3.00 -14.92
C LEU A 305 -10.47 -4.48 -15.31
N LEU A 306 -10.22 -4.76 -16.58
CA LEU A 306 -10.27 -6.12 -17.12
C LEU A 306 -8.88 -6.73 -17.30
N ARG A 307 -8.84 -8.06 -17.20
CA ARG A 307 -7.67 -8.88 -17.51
C ARG A 307 -8.08 -10.00 -18.46
N ASN A 308 -7.19 -10.24 -19.41
CA ASN A 308 -7.11 -11.49 -20.15
C ASN A 308 -5.63 -11.85 -20.29
N ARG A 309 -5.30 -12.96 -20.94
CA ARG A 309 -3.92 -13.29 -21.29
C ARG A 309 -3.28 -12.13 -22.06
N MET A 310 -2.09 -11.72 -21.60
CA MET A 310 -1.31 -10.62 -22.19
C MET A 310 -2.10 -9.31 -22.40
N THR A 311 -3.16 -9.08 -21.62
CA THR A 311 -4.05 -7.92 -21.81
C THR A 311 -4.41 -7.30 -20.46
N LYS A 312 -4.23 -5.98 -20.36
CA LYS A 312 -4.61 -5.16 -19.20
C LYS A 312 -5.23 -3.88 -19.74
N THR A 313 -6.50 -3.64 -19.41
CA THR A 313 -7.22 -2.46 -19.87
C THR A 313 -8.25 -1.97 -18.85
N ALA A 314 -8.37 -0.65 -18.70
CA ALA A 314 -9.48 0.00 -18.03
C ALA A 314 -10.61 0.25 -19.03
N CYS A 315 -11.68 -0.54 -18.94
CA CYS A 315 -12.84 -0.47 -19.82
C CYS A 315 -13.93 0.46 -19.23
N PHE A 316 -14.15 1.61 -19.87
CA PHE A 316 -15.16 2.60 -19.43
C PHE A 316 -16.54 2.30 -19.99
N ASN A 317 -17.56 2.41 -19.13
CA ASN A 317 -18.95 2.13 -19.45
C ASN A 317 -19.48 3.16 -20.45
N SER A 318 -19.71 2.69 -21.68
CA SER A 318 -19.97 3.53 -22.85
C SER A 318 -21.23 3.09 -23.58
N ASN A 319 -21.90 4.02 -24.25
CA ASN A 319 -23.04 3.73 -25.11
C ASN A 319 -22.56 3.64 -26.57
N ILE A 320 -21.73 2.63 -26.88
CA ILE A 320 -21.06 2.47 -28.18
C ILE A 320 -22.10 2.28 -29.28
N GLN A 321 -23.06 1.38 -29.08
CA GLN A 321 -24.10 1.11 -30.06
C GLN A 321 -24.99 2.34 -30.31
N LYS A 322 -25.23 3.14 -29.26
CA LYS A 322 -25.92 4.42 -29.40
C LYS A 322 -25.10 5.41 -30.22
N PHE A 323 -23.79 5.50 -29.99
CA PHE A 323 -22.90 6.37 -30.77
C PHE A 323 -22.94 6.01 -32.26
N PHE A 324 -22.87 4.72 -32.61
CA PHE A 324 -22.99 4.30 -34.00
C PHE A 324 -24.34 4.63 -34.61
N SER A 325 -25.44 4.34 -33.89
CA SER A 325 -26.79 4.67 -34.34
C SER A 325 -27.00 6.18 -34.54
N ASP A 326 -26.52 7.01 -33.60
CA ASP A 326 -26.68 8.48 -33.67
C ASP A 326 -25.88 9.09 -34.84
N ASN A 327 -24.89 8.37 -35.38
CA ASN A 327 -23.99 8.80 -36.45
C ASN A 327 -24.17 7.99 -37.76
N ASN A 328 -25.26 7.25 -37.91
CA ASN A 328 -25.56 6.46 -39.11
C ASN A 328 -24.45 5.48 -39.53
N ILE A 329 -23.78 4.89 -38.54
CA ILE A 329 -22.80 3.81 -38.76
C ILE A 329 -23.54 2.48 -38.68
N THR A 330 -23.72 1.83 -39.82
CA THR A 330 -24.54 0.61 -39.98
C THR A 330 -23.74 -0.59 -40.49
N GLU A 331 -22.55 -0.36 -41.07
CA GLU A 331 -21.70 -1.41 -41.65
C GLU A 331 -20.24 -1.31 -41.17
N ILE A 332 -19.57 -2.46 -41.01
CA ILE A 332 -18.16 -2.55 -40.58
C ILE A 332 -17.23 -1.76 -41.51
N SER A 333 -17.57 -1.64 -42.81
CA SER A 333 -16.79 -0.90 -43.82
C SER A 333 -16.61 0.59 -43.50
N GLN A 334 -17.51 1.16 -42.68
CA GLN A 334 -17.50 2.55 -42.23
C GLN A 334 -16.59 2.77 -40.99
N LEU A 335 -16.15 1.69 -40.35
CA LEU A 335 -15.29 1.77 -39.18
C LEU A 335 -13.82 1.94 -39.58
N ASN A 336 -13.12 2.76 -38.82
CA ASN A 336 -11.68 2.89 -38.83
C ASN A 336 -11.11 1.92 -37.78
N GLY A 337 -10.25 0.98 -38.20
CA GLY A 337 -9.66 -0.03 -37.33
C GLY A 337 -9.80 -1.46 -37.85
N THR A 338 -9.43 -2.42 -37.02
CA THR A 338 -9.38 -3.84 -37.36
C THR A 338 -10.27 -4.66 -36.41
N THR A 339 -11.08 -5.57 -36.94
CA THR A 339 -11.99 -6.42 -36.16
C THR A 339 -12.33 -7.72 -36.90
N LYS A 340 -12.82 -8.73 -36.16
CA LYS A 340 -13.43 -9.96 -36.70
C LYS A 340 -14.95 -9.83 -36.90
N ALA A 341 -15.58 -8.76 -36.39
CA ALA A 341 -17.02 -8.57 -36.54
C ALA A 341 -17.44 -8.51 -38.01
N THR A 342 -18.62 -9.05 -38.28
CA THR A 342 -19.28 -8.91 -39.60
C THR A 342 -20.44 -7.91 -39.56
N LYS A 343 -20.88 -7.51 -38.36
CA LYS A 343 -21.97 -6.57 -38.12
C LYS A 343 -21.60 -5.55 -37.05
N ILE A 344 -22.14 -4.34 -37.16
CA ILE A 344 -21.90 -3.26 -36.18
C ILE A 344 -22.40 -3.61 -34.77
N GLU A 345 -23.51 -4.36 -34.67
CA GLU A 345 -24.07 -4.81 -33.38
C GLU A 345 -23.10 -5.69 -32.57
N ASP A 346 -22.15 -6.34 -33.24
CA ASP A 346 -21.15 -7.16 -32.57
C ASP A 346 -20.05 -6.30 -31.92
N ILE A 347 -19.84 -5.04 -32.29
CA ILE A 347 -18.78 -4.21 -31.71
C ILE A 347 -19.18 -3.72 -30.31
N LEU A 348 -18.70 -4.41 -29.29
CA LEU A 348 -19.03 -4.13 -27.88
C LEU A 348 -17.81 -3.64 -27.08
N MET A 349 -16.61 -3.71 -27.65
CA MET A 349 -15.39 -3.19 -27.04
C MET A 349 -14.52 -2.48 -28.07
N ILE A 350 -14.12 -1.25 -27.78
CA ILE A 350 -13.15 -0.48 -28.57
C ILE A 350 -11.86 -0.38 -27.76
N THR A 351 -10.74 -0.79 -28.33
CA THR A 351 -9.45 -0.85 -27.65
C THR A 351 -8.31 -0.36 -28.53
N THR A 352 -7.12 -0.24 -27.96
CA THR A 352 -5.90 0.25 -28.62
C THR A 352 -4.73 -0.72 -28.41
N PRO A 353 -3.68 -0.66 -29.25
CA PRO A 353 -2.51 -1.51 -29.10
C PRO A 353 -1.86 -1.45 -27.73
N SER A 354 -1.79 -0.26 -27.13
CA SER A 354 -1.26 -0.05 -25.78
C SER A 354 -1.94 -0.91 -24.70
N SER A 355 -3.23 -1.23 -24.84
CA SER A 355 -3.96 -2.12 -23.92
C SER A 355 -3.61 -3.61 -24.08
N ILE A 356 -3.15 -4.01 -25.27
CA ILE A 356 -2.89 -5.39 -25.65
C ILE A 356 -1.37 -5.64 -25.64
N LYS A 357 -0.86 -6.09 -24.50
CA LYS A 357 0.58 -6.32 -24.30
C LYS A 357 1.15 -7.46 -25.16
N TYR A 358 0.29 -8.31 -25.73
CA TYR A 358 0.65 -9.29 -26.77
C TYR A 358 1.28 -8.61 -28.00
N LEU A 359 0.75 -7.44 -28.41
CA LEU A 359 1.19 -6.74 -29.63
C LEU A 359 2.62 -6.20 -29.55
N LYS A 360 3.24 -6.24 -28.36
CA LYS A 360 4.67 -5.96 -28.19
C LYS A 360 5.56 -7.09 -28.76
N PHE A 361 5.05 -8.31 -28.86
CA PHE A 361 5.81 -9.49 -29.28
C PHE A 361 5.36 -10.06 -30.63
N ASN A 362 4.11 -9.84 -31.01
CA ASN A 362 3.58 -10.14 -32.34
C ASN A 362 2.57 -9.04 -32.70
N ASP A 363 2.89 -8.23 -33.70
CA ASP A 363 2.09 -7.06 -34.12
C ASP A 363 0.81 -7.42 -34.89
N ASN A 364 0.61 -8.71 -35.21
CA ASN A 364 -0.61 -9.19 -35.85
C ASN A 364 -1.76 -9.35 -34.83
N PHE A 365 -2.71 -8.41 -34.89
CA PHE A 365 -3.91 -8.43 -34.06
C PHE A 365 -4.85 -9.62 -34.34
N MET A 366 -4.88 -10.15 -35.56
CA MET A 366 -5.74 -11.31 -35.87
C MET A 366 -5.24 -12.57 -35.17
N ASP A 367 -3.93 -12.77 -35.10
CA ASP A 367 -3.33 -13.90 -34.37
C ASP A 367 -3.68 -13.82 -32.88
N TYR A 368 -3.67 -12.62 -32.30
CA TYR A 368 -4.15 -12.40 -30.94
C TYR A 368 -5.62 -12.81 -30.77
N LEU A 369 -6.51 -12.36 -31.66
CA LEU A 369 -7.93 -12.70 -31.63
C LEU A 369 -8.22 -14.18 -31.90
N ASP A 370 -7.37 -14.89 -32.64
CA ASP A 370 -7.47 -16.34 -32.85
C ASP A 370 -7.15 -17.13 -31.58
N GLN A 371 -6.24 -16.60 -30.76
CA GLN A 371 -5.82 -17.22 -29.51
C GLN A 371 -6.65 -16.77 -28.31
N LEU A 372 -7.36 -15.65 -28.40
CA LEU A 372 -8.08 -15.03 -27.28
C LEU A 372 -9.26 -15.89 -26.79
N GLU A 373 -9.37 -16.06 -25.47
CA GLU A 373 -10.54 -16.66 -24.84
C GLU A 373 -11.57 -15.59 -24.49
N SER A 374 -12.87 -15.93 -24.64
CA SER A 374 -13.97 -15.00 -24.38
C SER A 374 -14.17 -14.63 -22.92
N THR A 375 -13.63 -15.41 -21.97
CA THR A 375 -13.77 -15.13 -20.54
C THR A 375 -12.74 -14.10 -20.06
N TRP A 376 -13.21 -12.93 -19.63
CA TRP A 376 -12.39 -11.85 -19.07
C TRP A 376 -12.54 -11.77 -17.56
N GLY A 377 -11.44 -11.55 -16.87
CA GLY A 377 -11.41 -11.36 -15.42
C GLY A 377 -11.67 -9.90 -15.05
N VAL A 378 -12.66 -9.66 -14.19
CA VAL A 378 -12.94 -8.34 -13.60
C VAL A 378 -12.06 -8.17 -12.35
N VAL A 379 -11.10 -7.24 -12.39
CA VAL A 379 -10.17 -7.00 -11.25
C VAL A 379 -10.77 -6.05 -10.24
N LYS A 380 -11.25 -4.90 -10.70
CA LYS A 380 -11.87 -3.86 -9.87
C LYS A 380 -12.83 -3.02 -10.71
N TYR A 381 -13.69 -2.30 -10.01
CA TYR A 381 -14.53 -1.23 -10.54
C TYR A 381 -14.39 -0.02 -9.62
N ASP A 382 -14.92 1.12 -10.04
CA ASP A 382 -14.90 2.37 -9.27
C ASP A 382 -15.75 2.27 -8.00
N LYS A 383 -15.21 2.73 -6.87
CA LYS A 383 -15.86 2.64 -5.56
C LYS A 383 -15.78 3.99 -4.85
N PRO A 384 -16.87 4.45 -4.21
CA PRO A 384 -16.81 5.63 -3.36
C PRO A 384 -15.85 5.38 -2.18
N THR A 385 -15.31 6.46 -1.64
CA THR A 385 -14.55 6.37 -0.39
C THR A 385 -15.45 5.86 0.74
N HIS A 386 -14.82 5.33 1.79
CA HIS A 386 -15.56 4.80 2.95
C HIS A 386 -15.93 5.87 3.98
N TYR A 387 -15.58 7.14 3.74
CA TYR A 387 -15.84 8.27 4.62
C TYR A 387 -17.13 8.97 4.19
N PHE A 388 -18.06 9.14 5.14
CA PHE A 388 -19.30 9.88 4.93
C PHE A 388 -20.02 9.55 3.61
N ASN A 389 -20.22 8.26 3.34
CA ASN A 389 -20.88 7.75 2.13
C ASN A 389 -20.22 8.16 0.80
N GLY A 390 -18.91 8.42 0.80
CA GLY A 390 -18.17 8.80 -0.41
C GLY A 390 -18.01 10.31 -0.61
N GLU A 391 -18.63 11.15 0.24
CA GLU A 391 -18.55 12.63 0.12
C GLU A 391 -17.14 13.18 0.48
N TYR A 392 -16.33 12.41 1.19
CA TYR A 392 -15.05 12.85 1.76
C TYR A 392 -13.88 11.93 1.41
N VAL A 393 -12.69 12.50 1.28
CA VAL A 393 -11.43 11.77 1.13
C VAL A 393 -10.45 12.19 2.23
N SER A 394 -9.52 11.31 2.56
CA SER A 394 -8.42 11.64 3.47
C SER A 394 -7.25 12.16 2.65
N THR A 395 -6.73 13.33 3.02
CA THR A 395 -5.43 13.80 2.55
C THR A 395 -4.31 12.88 3.04
N HIS A 396 -3.07 13.14 2.60
CA HIS A 396 -1.88 12.48 3.10
C HIS A 396 -0.72 13.47 3.27
N TYR A 397 0.24 13.13 4.13
CA TYR A 397 1.37 14.02 4.46
C TYR A 397 2.15 14.51 3.23
N GLN A 398 2.26 13.68 2.19
CA GLN A 398 2.99 14.07 0.97
C GLN A 398 2.33 15.29 0.30
N LEU A 399 0.99 15.32 0.22
CA LEU A 399 0.25 16.45 -0.35
C LEU A 399 0.42 17.69 0.53
N LEU A 400 0.14 17.56 1.83
CA LEU A 400 0.19 18.70 2.75
C LEU A 400 1.59 19.30 2.88
N ASN A 401 2.65 18.48 2.80
CA ASN A 401 4.03 18.96 2.84
C ASN A 401 4.47 19.66 1.54
N THR A 402 3.73 19.48 0.44
CA THR A 402 3.96 20.23 -0.82
C THR A 402 3.13 21.51 -0.93
N LEU A 403 2.26 21.79 0.05
CA LEU A 403 1.45 22.99 0.07
C LEU A 403 2.00 23.99 1.09
N GLN A 404 2.20 25.23 0.66
CA GLN A 404 2.71 26.30 1.49
C GLN A 404 1.57 26.94 2.30
N MET A 405 1.30 26.37 3.48
CA MET A 405 0.31 26.90 4.42
C MET A 405 0.99 27.47 5.67
N ASP A 406 0.53 28.64 6.11
CA ASP A 406 0.93 29.22 7.40
C ASP A 406 0.08 28.67 8.56
N LYS A 407 0.39 29.10 9.79
CA LYS A 407 -0.31 28.64 11.00
C LYS A 407 -1.81 28.95 10.97
N ALA A 408 -2.21 30.15 10.55
CA ALA A 408 -3.62 30.53 10.52
C ALA A 408 -4.39 29.71 9.49
N GLU A 409 -3.79 29.44 8.34
CA GLU A 409 -4.37 28.59 7.31
C GLU A 409 -4.51 27.14 7.75
N ILE A 410 -3.51 26.59 8.44
CA ILE A 410 -3.58 25.25 9.03
C ILE A 410 -4.65 25.18 10.13
N GLU A 411 -4.79 26.21 10.96
CA GLU A 411 -5.85 26.29 11.96
C GLU A 411 -7.24 26.25 11.31
N ASN A 412 -7.46 27.06 10.27
CA ASN A 412 -8.71 27.05 9.50
C ASN A 412 -8.96 25.71 8.81
N PHE A 413 -7.92 25.10 8.24
CA PHE A 413 -7.99 23.81 7.58
C PHE A 413 -8.38 22.68 8.55
N LEU A 414 -7.89 22.72 9.80
CA LEU A 414 -8.13 21.69 10.81
C LEU A 414 -9.38 21.93 11.66
N GLU A 415 -9.92 23.16 11.69
CA GLU A 415 -11.08 23.53 12.50
C GLU A 415 -12.27 22.54 12.34
N PRO A 416 -12.69 22.15 11.12
CA PRO A 416 -13.77 21.17 10.95
C PRO A 416 -13.48 19.82 11.62
N SER A 417 -12.22 19.39 11.63
CA SER A 417 -11.80 18.15 12.27
C SER A 417 -11.79 18.29 13.80
N PHE A 418 -11.40 19.44 14.35
CA PHE A 418 -11.48 19.69 15.78
C PHE A 418 -12.93 19.78 16.28
N ASP A 419 -13.82 20.41 15.51
CA ASP A 419 -15.25 20.42 15.81
C ASP A 419 -15.84 19.02 15.78
N TYR A 420 -15.44 18.19 14.81
CA TYR A 420 -15.82 16.80 14.81
C TYR A 420 -15.29 16.02 16.03
N ILE A 421 -14.05 16.25 16.47
CA ILE A 421 -13.51 15.66 17.70
C ILE A 421 -14.33 16.09 18.92
N LYS A 422 -14.73 17.37 19.02
CA LYS A 422 -15.60 17.86 20.11
C LYS A 422 -16.93 17.12 20.11
N LEU A 423 -17.53 16.87 18.94
CA LEU A 423 -18.76 16.07 18.81
C LEU A 423 -18.54 14.61 19.19
N LEU A 424 -17.46 13.96 18.73
CA LEU A 424 -17.14 12.58 19.09
C LEU A 424 -17.00 12.38 20.60
N LYS A 425 -16.50 13.38 21.33
CA LYS A 425 -16.36 13.33 22.79
C LYS A 425 -17.65 13.63 23.55
N ASN A 426 -18.62 14.34 22.96
CA ASN A 426 -19.73 14.93 23.70
C ASN A 426 -21.13 14.61 23.16
N ASP A 427 -21.25 13.99 21.97
CA ASP A 427 -22.51 13.58 21.36
C ASP A 427 -22.46 12.08 20.99
N ILE A 428 -23.23 11.29 21.73
CA ILE A 428 -23.32 9.85 21.54
C ILE A 428 -23.83 9.46 20.15
N ASN A 429 -24.75 10.23 19.55
CA ASN A 429 -25.31 9.90 18.24
C ASN A 429 -24.26 10.07 17.15
N VAL A 430 -23.41 11.10 17.27
CA VAL A 430 -22.26 11.31 16.38
C VAL A 430 -21.22 10.20 16.57
N PHE A 431 -20.89 9.84 17.81
CA PHE A 431 -19.93 8.77 18.09
C PHE A 431 -20.41 7.40 17.56
N ARG A 432 -21.69 7.07 17.75
CA ARG A 432 -22.32 5.84 17.20
C ARG A 432 -22.24 5.79 15.67
N LYS A 433 -22.48 6.93 15.01
CA LYS A 433 -22.34 7.05 13.55
C LYS A 433 -20.89 6.86 13.09
N HIS A 434 -19.92 7.46 13.79
CA HIS A 434 -18.50 7.31 13.47
C HIS A 434 -18.06 5.85 13.43
N LEU A 435 -18.60 5.05 14.35
CA LEU A 435 -18.31 3.63 14.43
C LEU A 435 -19.18 2.75 13.51
N LYS A 436 -20.03 3.36 12.67
CA LYS A 436 -20.89 2.70 11.68
C LYS A 436 -21.87 1.68 12.29
N MET A 437 -22.46 2.00 13.43
CA MET A 437 -23.48 1.14 14.05
C MET A 437 -24.70 0.98 13.14
N LYS A 438 -25.03 -0.26 12.76
CA LYS A 438 -26.31 -0.62 12.12
C LYS A 438 -27.32 -1.02 13.20
N LEU A 439 -28.36 -0.22 13.39
CA LEU A 439 -29.50 -0.58 14.26
C LEU A 439 -30.48 -1.45 13.47
N GLY A 440 -30.91 -2.59 14.03
CA GLY A 440 -31.99 -3.41 13.47
C GLY A 440 -31.62 -4.83 13.01
N GLU A 441 -30.34 -5.21 12.98
CA GLU A 441 -29.94 -6.61 12.88
C GLU A 441 -30.06 -7.25 14.27
N THR A 442 -30.72 -8.41 14.38
CA THR A 442 -30.79 -9.16 15.64
C THR A 442 -29.38 -9.51 16.14
N ILE A 443 -29.21 -9.73 17.46
CA ILE A 443 -27.92 -10.16 18.05
C ILE A 443 -27.37 -11.42 17.34
N GLU A 444 -28.25 -12.25 16.78
CA GLU A 444 -27.96 -13.46 16.01
C GLU A 444 -27.46 -13.20 14.58
N GLU A 445 -27.88 -12.09 13.96
CA GLU A 445 -27.44 -11.65 12.62
C GLU A 445 -26.12 -10.87 12.65
N ARG A 446 -25.72 -10.36 13.82
CA ARG A 446 -24.47 -9.66 14.02
C ARG A 446 -23.32 -10.63 14.21
N ASN A 447 -22.31 -10.50 13.36
CA ASN A 447 -21.01 -11.15 13.54
C ASN A 447 -20.24 -10.49 14.71
N LEU A 448 -20.66 -10.73 15.96
CA LEU A 448 -20.12 -10.18 17.22
C LEU A 448 -18.65 -10.60 17.43
N ASN A 449 -17.71 -9.76 17.01
CA ASN A 449 -16.32 -10.16 16.80
C ASN A 449 -15.29 -9.24 17.44
N ASN A 450 -15.63 -8.06 17.94
CA ASN A 450 -14.68 -7.08 18.47
C ASN A 450 -15.23 -6.29 19.69
N THR A 451 -14.37 -5.46 20.31
CA THR A 451 -14.74 -4.62 21.47
C THR A 451 -15.80 -3.56 21.15
N ASN A 452 -15.90 -3.10 19.91
CA ASN A 452 -16.98 -2.19 19.51
C ASN A 452 -18.34 -2.89 19.64
N ASP A 453 -18.43 -4.15 19.18
CA ASP A 453 -19.68 -4.93 19.23
C ASP A 453 -20.17 -5.14 20.68
N LEU A 454 -19.24 -5.37 21.61
CA LEU A 454 -19.53 -5.40 23.06
C LEU A 454 -20.13 -4.07 23.53
N MET A 455 -19.44 -2.95 23.27
CA MET A 455 -19.88 -1.63 23.73
C MET A 455 -21.23 -1.24 23.13
N PHE A 456 -21.47 -1.63 21.87
CA PHE A 456 -22.75 -1.42 21.19
C PHE A 456 -23.88 -2.23 21.80
N SER A 457 -23.64 -3.50 22.06
CA SER A 457 -24.66 -4.36 22.66
C SER A 457 -25.02 -3.91 24.08
N LEU A 458 -24.02 -3.42 24.83
CA LEU A 458 -24.24 -2.81 26.13
C LEU A 458 -25.05 -1.51 26.03
N LEU A 459 -24.71 -0.61 25.09
CA LEU A 459 -25.48 0.61 24.85
C LEU A 459 -26.93 0.33 24.41
N GLU A 460 -27.18 -0.74 23.66
CA GLU A 460 -28.53 -1.10 23.22
C GLU A 460 -29.39 -1.65 24.35
N CYS A 461 -28.78 -2.30 25.34
CA CYS A 461 -29.45 -2.78 26.55
C CYS A 461 -29.66 -1.64 27.56
N ASN A 462 -28.65 -0.78 27.74
CA ASN A 462 -28.68 0.26 28.76
C ASN A 462 -27.90 1.51 28.35
N ASN A 463 -28.61 2.62 28.14
CA ASN A 463 -27.98 3.88 27.72
C ASN A 463 -27.04 4.49 28.77
N ASP A 464 -27.18 4.13 30.05
CA ASP A 464 -26.29 4.61 31.12
C ASP A 464 -24.87 4.01 31.00
N VAL A 465 -24.65 3.03 30.11
CA VAL A 465 -23.31 2.53 29.76
C VAL A 465 -22.40 3.65 29.27
N GLU A 466 -22.93 4.67 28.56
CA GLU A 466 -22.16 5.82 28.11
C GLU A 466 -21.47 6.57 29.28
N LYS A 467 -22.08 6.51 30.47
CA LYS A 467 -21.57 7.20 31.65
C LYS A 467 -20.38 6.46 32.28
N THR A 468 -20.21 5.17 32.01
CA THR A 468 -19.18 4.31 32.60
C THR A 468 -17.77 4.64 32.08
N ASP A 469 -16.76 4.49 32.94
CA ASP A 469 -15.36 4.71 32.54
C ASP A 469 -14.91 3.75 31.44
N VAL A 470 -15.41 2.51 31.45
CA VAL A 470 -15.14 1.50 30.41
C VAL A 470 -15.55 2.02 29.02
N PHE A 471 -16.69 2.72 28.94
CA PHE A 471 -17.14 3.33 27.71
C PHE A 471 -16.37 4.62 27.38
N GLN A 472 -16.07 5.45 28.38
CA GLN A 472 -15.29 6.67 28.20
C GLN A 472 -13.88 6.35 27.67
N ASP A 473 -13.19 5.34 28.22
CA ASP A 473 -11.89 4.86 27.73
C ASP A 473 -11.96 4.33 26.31
N PHE A 474 -13.04 3.62 25.98
CA PHE A 474 -13.28 3.15 24.62
C PHE A 474 -13.45 4.31 23.63
N ARG A 475 -14.21 5.34 24.02
CA ARG A 475 -14.38 6.57 23.24
C ARG A 475 -13.07 7.32 23.08
N ASP A 476 -12.32 7.48 24.16
CA ASP A 476 -11.04 8.17 24.15
C ASP A 476 -10.02 7.45 23.26
N ASP A 477 -9.97 6.11 23.27
CA ASP A 477 -9.13 5.34 22.35
C ASP A 477 -9.51 5.55 20.87
N ALA A 478 -10.81 5.60 20.57
CA ALA A 478 -11.30 5.85 19.21
C ALA A 478 -10.95 7.27 18.74
N VAL A 479 -11.14 8.27 19.61
CA VAL A 479 -10.78 9.67 19.33
C VAL A 479 -9.26 9.83 19.19
N ASP A 480 -8.48 9.18 20.05
CA ASP A 480 -7.02 9.17 19.96
C ASP A 480 -6.54 8.52 18.66
N SER A 481 -7.22 7.47 18.19
CA SER A 481 -6.94 6.85 16.90
C SER A 481 -7.18 7.83 15.75
N PHE A 482 -8.28 8.59 15.80
CA PHE A 482 -8.59 9.64 14.83
C PHE A 482 -7.51 10.75 14.83
N ILE A 483 -7.14 11.27 16.01
CA ILE A 483 -6.07 12.28 16.15
C ILE A 483 -4.71 11.73 15.65
N LYS A 484 -4.38 10.47 15.95
CA LYS A 484 -3.15 9.82 15.47
C LYS A 484 -3.12 9.68 13.94
N ASN A 485 -4.26 9.63 13.27
CA ASN A 485 -4.33 9.64 11.81
C ASN A 485 -4.18 11.07 11.28
N MET A 486 -4.82 12.08 11.89
CA MET A 486 -4.61 13.48 11.54
C MET A 486 -3.12 13.85 11.58
N ARG A 487 -2.38 13.40 12.62
CA ARG A 487 -0.91 13.55 12.74
C ARG A 487 -0.05 12.84 11.68
N LYS A 488 -0.68 12.12 10.75
CA LYS A 488 -0.02 11.53 9.56
C LYS A 488 -0.42 12.29 8.29
N GLY A 489 -1.02 13.46 8.43
CA GLY A 489 -1.64 14.22 7.36
C GLY A 489 -2.93 13.59 6.83
N HIS A 490 -3.55 12.63 7.55
CA HIS A 490 -4.83 12.05 7.17
C HIS A 490 -5.98 12.91 7.70
N VAL A 491 -6.19 14.06 7.05
CA VAL A 491 -7.27 15.01 7.34
C VAL A 491 -8.39 14.80 6.33
N LEU A 492 -9.64 14.78 6.80
CA LEU A 492 -10.79 14.59 5.93
C LEU A 492 -11.18 15.91 5.25
N VAL A 493 -11.30 15.86 3.93
CA VAL A 493 -11.77 16.98 3.09
C VAL A 493 -12.85 16.49 2.13
N GLN A 494 -13.74 17.38 1.67
CA GLN A 494 -14.67 17.05 0.61
C GLN A 494 -13.88 16.65 -0.64
N GLY A 495 -14.13 15.46 -1.16
CA GLY A 495 -13.33 14.93 -2.25
C GLY A 495 -13.45 13.43 -2.45
N ASN A 496 -12.74 12.91 -3.46
CA ASN A 496 -12.77 11.50 -3.82
C ASN A 496 -11.43 11.05 -4.43
N TYR A 497 -11.25 9.74 -4.60
CA TYR A 497 -10.27 9.18 -5.54
C TYR A 497 -10.95 8.95 -6.88
N SER A 498 -10.65 9.80 -7.86
CA SER A 498 -11.27 9.75 -9.19
C SER A 498 -10.39 9.01 -10.18
N VAL A 499 -10.97 8.05 -10.90
CA VAL A 499 -10.32 7.29 -11.97
C VAL A 499 -10.18 8.18 -13.20
N LEU A 500 -8.96 8.29 -13.73
CA LEU A 500 -8.66 9.05 -14.94
C LEU A 500 -9.29 8.41 -16.17
N PHE A 501 -10.10 9.17 -16.90
CA PHE A 501 -10.64 8.78 -18.20
C PHE A 501 -10.22 9.80 -19.26
N GLY A 502 -9.26 9.44 -20.11
CA GLY A 502 -8.66 10.33 -21.09
C GLY A 502 -9.43 10.38 -22.39
N ASN A 503 -9.83 11.58 -22.83
CA ASN A 503 -10.27 11.86 -24.20
C ASN A 503 -11.22 10.78 -24.81
N GLY A 504 -12.21 10.32 -24.03
CA GLY A 504 -13.06 9.18 -24.39
C GLY A 504 -13.94 9.44 -25.62
N LEU A 505 -14.47 10.65 -25.77
CA LEU A 505 -15.26 11.01 -26.95
C LEU A 505 -14.39 10.98 -28.21
N GLU A 506 -13.16 11.45 -28.12
CA GLU A 506 -12.20 11.39 -29.22
C GLU A 506 -11.91 9.94 -29.61
N MET A 507 -11.89 9.01 -28.65
CA MET A 507 -11.76 7.57 -28.92
C MET A 507 -12.95 7.01 -29.71
N LEU A 508 -14.18 7.44 -29.40
CA LEU A 508 -15.37 7.11 -30.21
C LEU A 508 -15.28 7.71 -31.61
N LYS A 509 -14.93 9.00 -31.72
CA LYS A 509 -14.77 9.69 -33.02
C LYS A 509 -13.72 9.01 -33.91
N ALA A 510 -12.66 8.47 -33.32
CA ALA A 510 -11.59 7.79 -34.04
C ALA A 510 -12.01 6.45 -34.67
N THR A 511 -13.19 5.91 -34.30
CA THR A 511 -13.78 4.73 -34.95
C THR A 511 -14.44 5.03 -36.29
N ILE A 512 -14.67 6.30 -36.65
CA ILE A 512 -15.31 6.66 -37.92
C ILE A 512 -14.23 6.80 -39.00
N LYS A 513 -14.39 6.07 -40.11
CA LYS A 513 -13.42 6.06 -41.23
C LYS A 513 -13.54 7.25 -42.16
N ASP A 514 -14.75 7.73 -42.38
CA ASP A 514 -14.99 8.90 -43.22
C ASP A 514 -14.54 10.16 -42.49
N ILE A 515 -13.44 10.75 -42.94
CA ILE A 515 -12.85 11.93 -42.32
C ILE A 515 -13.73 13.17 -42.49
N GLU A 516 -14.64 13.20 -43.48
CA GLU A 516 -15.54 14.34 -43.70
C GLU A 516 -16.78 14.25 -42.80
N HIS A 517 -16.96 13.15 -42.09
CA HIS A 517 -18.07 12.98 -41.16
C HIS A 517 -17.97 14.01 -40.01
N PRO A 518 -19.05 14.72 -39.63
CA PRO A 518 -18.98 15.76 -38.59
C PRO A 518 -18.50 15.30 -37.21
N MET A 519 -18.62 14.00 -36.94
CA MET A 519 -18.14 13.33 -35.72
C MET A 519 -16.87 12.49 -35.94
N ALA A 520 -16.15 12.70 -37.05
CA ALA A 520 -14.81 12.13 -37.22
C ALA A 520 -13.80 12.81 -36.28
N PHE A 521 -12.70 12.12 -36.01
CA PHE A 521 -11.65 12.64 -35.14
C PHE A 521 -10.70 13.57 -35.92
N HIS A 522 -10.61 14.82 -35.48
CA HIS A 522 -9.81 15.89 -36.11
C HIS A 522 -8.76 16.49 -35.18
N GLU A 523 -8.15 15.67 -34.31
CA GLU A 523 -7.04 16.10 -33.44
C GLU A 523 -7.37 17.27 -32.48
N ASN A 524 -8.64 17.41 -32.14
CA ASN A 524 -9.15 18.39 -31.19
C ASN A 524 -9.97 17.68 -30.12
N SER A 525 -9.79 18.11 -28.88
CA SER A 525 -10.50 17.59 -27.71
C SER A 525 -11.75 18.41 -27.42
N VAL A 526 -12.80 17.75 -26.94
CA VAL A 526 -14.00 18.40 -26.41
C VAL A 526 -13.74 19.18 -25.11
N LEU A 527 -12.76 18.75 -24.32
CA LEU A 527 -12.24 19.47 -23.14
C LEU A 527 -10.93 20.16 -23.51
N VAL A 528 -10.74 21.43 -23.14
CA VAL A 528 -9.57 22.24 -23.54
C VAL A 528 -8.66 22.54 -22.36
N GLY A 529 -7.35 22.39 -22.55
CA GLY A 529 -6.35 22.72 -21.51
C GLY A 529 -6.59 21.92 -20.23
N ASN A 530 -6.81 22.61 -19.12
CA ASN A 530 -7.06 22.03 -17.80
C ASN A 530 -8.54 21.78 -17.48
N GLU A 531 -9.43 21.89 -18.47
CA GLU A 531 -10.84 21.53 -18.31
C GLU A 531 -11.00 20.03 -18.05
N VAL A 532 -11.88 19.72 -17.11
CA VAL A 532 -12.26 18.35 -16.74
C VAL A 532 -13.76 18.27 -16.61
N HIS A 533 -14.31 17.06 -16.72
CA HIS A 533 -15.72 16.83 -16.44
C HIS A 533 -15.86 15.73 -15.38
N CYS A 534 -16.42 16.10 -14.23
CA CYS A 534 -16.69 15.21 -13.11
C CYS A 534 -18.01 15.58 -12.43
N THR A 535 -18.91 14.60 -12.30
CA THR A 535 -20.25 14.79 -11.72
C THR A 535 -20.26 14.84 -10.19
N ASN A 536 -19.13 14.55 -9.54
CA ASN A 536 -19.02 14.53 -8.07
C ASN A 536 -18.90 15.91 -7.43
N PHE A 537 -18.55 16.93 -8.22
CA PHE A 537 -18.31 18.29 -7.75
C PHE A 537 -19.17 19.28 -8.52
N ALA A 538 -19.39 20.44 -7.91
CA ALA A 538 -19.84 21.59 -8.67
C ALA A 538 -18.81 21.93 -9.78
N TYR A 539 -19.27 22.63 -10.82
CA TYR A 539 -18.42 23.09 -11.92
C TYR A 539 -17.55 24.27 -11.49
N THR A 540 -16.55 23.98 -10.66
CA THR A 540 -15.60 24.92 -10.06
C THR A 540 -14.17 24.41 -10.23
N GLU A 541 -13.19 25.19 -9.77
CA GLU A 541 -11.81 24.73 -9.68
C GLU A 541 -11.66 23.56 -8.70
N LEU A 542 -10.79 22.63 -9.05
CA LEU A 542 -10.44 21.44 -8.29
C LEU A 542 -8.91 21.30 -8.23
N LEU A 543 -8.42 20.81 -7.10
CA LEU A 543 -7.03 20.43 -6.90
C LEU A 543 -6.91 18.90 -6.98
N GLY A 544 -5.98 18.43 -7.81
CA GLY A 544 -5.69 17.03 -8.04
C GLY A 544 -4.24 16.68 -7.73
N CYS A 545 -4.01 15.51 -7.14
CA CYS A 545 -2.69 14.90 -7.06
C CYS A 545 -2.76 13.39 -7.16
N ARG A 546 -1.74 12.77 -7.76
CA ARG A 546 -1.61 11.32 -7.82
C ARG A 546 -0.59 10.81 -6.80
N SER A 547 -0.82 9.62 -6.28
CA SER A 547 0.15 8.91 -5.43
C SER A 547 1.05 7.96 -6.24
N PRO A 548 2.35 7.82 -5.90
CA PRO A 548 3.06 8.59 -4.87
C PRO A 548 3.20 10.06 -5.28
N HIS A 549 2.93 10.98 -4.36
CA HIS A 549 3.04 12.41 -4.61
C HIS A 549 4.39 12.92 -4.14
N VAL A 550 5.18 13.51 -5.03
CA VAL A 550 6.58 13.84 -4.73
C VAL A 550 6.76 15.32 -4.46
N THR A 551 6.31 16.19 -5.36
CA THR A 551 6.66 17.61 -5.30
C THR A 551 5.53 18.57 -5.70
N MET A 552 5.75 19.86 -5.47
CA MET A 552 4.82 20.95 -5.79
C MET A 552 4.50 21.01 -7.29
N GLY A 553 5.45 20.63 -8.15
CA GLY A 553 5.26 20.53 -9.60
C GLY A 553 4.30 19.40 -10.02
N ASN A 554 3.98 18.45 -9.14
CA ASN A 554 3.03 17.36 -9.44
C ASN A 554 1.56 17.68 -9.05
N LEU A 555 1.28 18.92 -8.62
CA LEU A 555 -0.07 19.35 -8.30
C LEU A 555 -0.79 19.83 -9.57
N ALA A 556 -1.98 19.30 -9.82
CA ALA A 556 -2.80 19.66 -10.97
C ALA A 556 -3.98 20.56 -10.55
N LEU A 557 -4.04 21.76 -11.11
CA LEU A 557 -5.22 22.62 -11.04
C LEU A 557 -6.13 22.31 -12.22
N MET A 558 -7.36 21.94 -11.93
CA MET A 558 -8.35 21.50 -12.92
C MET A 558 -9.60 22.38 -12.86
N GLN A 559 -10.13 22.77 -14.00
CA GLN A 559 -11.40 23.50 -14.08
C GLN A 559 -12.52 22.51 -14.41
N ASN A 560 -13.40 22.23 -13.44
CA ASN A 560 -14.54 21.34 -13.69
C ASN A 560 -15.61 22.09 -14.52
N VAL A 561 -16.03 21.49 -15.64
CA VAL A 561 -17.02 22.05 -16.56
C VAL A 561 -18.12 21.03 -16.89
N GLU A 562 -19.31 21.52 -17.21
CA GLU A 562 -20.39 20.68 -17.72
C GLU A 562 -20.10 20.27 -19.17
N CYS A 563 -20.29 18.99 -19.51
CA CYS A 563 -20.06 18.49 -20.86
C CYS A 563 -21.13 17.45 -21.25
N PRO A 564 -22.32 17.90 -21.69
CA PRO A 564 -23.46 17.00 -21.92
C PRO A 564 -23.23 15.92 -22.98
N VAL A 565 -22.29 16.14 -23.91
CA VAL A 565 -21.94 15.13 -24.91
C VAL A 565 -21.17 13.95 -24.31
N LEU A 566 -20.42 14.17 -23.23
CA LEU A 566 -19.78 13.08 -22.49
C LEU A 566 -20.84 12.27 -21.73
N ASP A 567 -21.75 12.94 -21.02
CA ASP A 567 -22.87 12.29 -20.30
C ASP A 567 -23.79 11.49 -21.24
N LYS A 568 -23.90 11.91 -22.50
CA LYS A 568 -24.70 11.21 -23.52
C LYS A 568 -24.11 9.84 -23.88
N TYR A 569 -22.80 9.74 -24.01
CA TYR A 569 -22.12 8.55 -24.54
C TYR A 569 -21.38 7.73 -23.49
N PHE A 570 -21.23 8.24 -22.27
CA PHE A 570 -20.55 7.56 -21.16
C PHE A 570 -21.44 7.53 -19.93
N ASN A 571 -21.57 6.35 -19.33
CA ASN A 571 -22.34 6.17 -18.10
C ASN A 571 -21.43 6.45 -16.90
N LEU A 572 -21.15 7.74 -16.68
CA LEU A 572 -20.21 8.20 -15.67
C LEU A 572 -20.77 8.04 -14.25
N THR A 573 -19.90 7.66 -13.31
CA THR A 573 -20.19 7.71 -11.87
C THR A 573 -19.45 8.89 -11.23
N PRO A 574 -19.78 9.27 -9.98
CA PRO A 574 -19.03 10.30 -9.26
C PRO A 574 -17.55 9.93 -8.97
N GLN A 575 -17.12 8.72 -9.33
CA GLN A 575 -15.74 8.25 -9.18
C GLN A 575 -14.93 8.33 -10.49
N ILE A 576 -15.53 8.76 -11.60
CA ILE A 576 -14.83 8.96 -12.87
C ILE A 576 -14.57 10.45 -13.10
N ILE A 577 -13.39 10.78 -13.61
CA ILE A 577 -13.07 12.12 -14.10
C ILE A 577 -12.64 12.02 -15.56
N CYS A 578 -13.39 12.67 -16.44
CA CYS A 578 -12.99 12.86 -17.82
C CYS A 578 -11.96 13.99 -17.90
N VAL A 579 -10.82 13.72 -18.53
CA VAL A 579 -9.70 14.66 -18.62
C VAL A 579 -9.22 14.84 -20.06
N ASN A 580 -8.63 16.00 -20.32
CA ASN A 580 -7.88 16.26 -21.55
C ASN A 580 -6.38 16.03 -21.34
N SER A 581 -5.79 15.18 -22.19
CA SER A 581 -4.33 15.02 -22.30
C SER A 581 -3.80 15.41 -23.69
N MET A 582 -4.66 15.94 -24.56
CA MET A 582 -4.24 16.50 -25.85
C MET A 582 -3.72 17.93 -25.67
N LYS A 583 -2.54 18.20 -26.25
CA LYS A 583 -1.89 19.52 -26.28
C LYS A 583 -1.77 20.19 -24.90
N TYR A 584 -1.74 19.40 -23.82
CA TYR A 584 -1.70 19.87 -22.43
C TYR A 584 -0.89 18.91 -21.56
N ASN A 585 -0.03 19.44 -20.66
CA ASN A 585 0.94 18.65 -19.91
C ASN A 585 0.35 17.95 -18.66
N LEU A 586 -0.76 17.24 -18.80
CA LEU A 586 -1.42 16.61 -17.66
C LEU A 586 -0.68 15.37 -17.15
N LEU A 587 -0.21 14.51 -18.07
CA LEU A 587 0.32 13.20 -17.70
C LEU A 587 1.61 13.31 -16.89
N GLU A 588 2.56 14.16 -17.29
CA GLU A 588 3.79 14.40 -16.51
C GLU A 588 3.49 15.16 -15.21
N THR A 589 2.54 16.11 -15.23
CA THR A 589 2.08 16.78 -13.98
C THR A 589 1.58 15.75 -12.98
N LEU A 590 0.86 14.72 -13.43
CA LEU A 590 0.42 13.63 -12.58
C LEU A 590 1.46 12.50 -12.45
N SER A 591 2.76 12.83 -12.41
CA SER A 591 3.88 11.88 -12.24
C SER A 591 3.84 10.75 -13.30
N SER A 592 3.92 11.16 -14.57
CA SER A 592 3.89 10.29 -15.75
C SER A 592 2.71 9.31 -15.77
N ALA A 593 1.50 9.85 -15.58
CA ALA A 593 0.28 9.06 -15.51
C ALA A 593 -0.14 8.39 -16.84
N ASP A 594 -0.86 7.28 -16.74
CA ASP A 594 -1.53 6.62 -17.86
C ASP A 594 -3.03 6.43 -17.55
N PHE A 595 -3.75 5.76 -18.45
CA PHE A 595 -5.18 5.49 -18.31
C PHE A 595 -5.47 4.02 -17.99
N ASP A 596 -4.51 3.30 -17.39
CA ASP A 596 -4.60 1.86 -17.06
C ASP A 596 -5.33 1.55 -15.74
N SER A 597 -6.17 2.51 -15.27
CA SER A 597 -6.91 2.63 -14.00
C SER A 597 -6.24 3.46 -12.90
N ASP A 598 -5.38 4.39 -13.31
CA ASP A 598 -4.81 5.37 -12.42
C ASP A 598 -5.88 6.31 -11.83
N GLN A 599 -5.63 6.71 -10.59
CA GLN A 599 -6.56 7.50 -9.78
C GLN A 599 -5.84 8.69 -9.17
N LEU A 600 -6.52 9.83 -9.09
CA LEU A 600 -6.05 10.99 -8.36
C LEU A 600 -6.95 11.29 -7.16
N LEU A 601 -6.34 11.77 -6.08
CA LEU A 601 -7.08 12.46 -5.02
C LEU A 601 -7.54 13.79 -5.63
N LEU A 602 -8.85 14.02 -5.62
CA LEU A 602 -9.48 15.23 -6.16
C LEU A 602 -10.29 15.91 -5.06
N THR A 603 -10.13 17.24 -4.93
CA THR A 603 -10.82 18.01 -3.90
C THR A 603 -11.10 19.45 -4.35
N ASN A 604 -12.20 20.02 -3.88
CA ASN A 604 -12.55 21.44 -3.99
C ASN A 604 -12.27 22.20 -2.68
N ASN A 605 -11.43 21.65 -1.78
CA ASN A 605 -11.16 22.29 -0.49
C ASN A 605 -10.47 23.65 -0.68
N HIS A 606 -11.15 24.70 -0.21
CA HIS A 606 -10.71 26.08 -0.38
C HIS A 606 -9.34 26.38 0.23
N CYS A 607 -9.00 25.85 1.41
CA CYS A 607 -7.68 26.07 2.03
C CYS A 607 -6.56 25.50 1.16
N LEU A 608 -6.74 24.28 0.63
CA LEU A 608 -5.74 23.63 -0.22
C LEU A 608 -5.60 24.33 -1.57
N LEU A 609 -6.71 24.75 -2.19
CA LEU A 609 -6.69 25.56 -3.42
C LEU A 609 -5.97 26.89 -3.18
N GLN A 610 -6.31 27.62 -2.12
CA GLN A 610 -5.65 28.89 -1.77
C GLN A 610 -4.14 28.72 -1.55
N ALA A 611 -3.72 27.66 -0.84
CA ALA A 611 -2.31 27.35 -0.65
C ALA A 611 -1.59 27.07 -1.99
N PHE A 612 -2.26 26.43 -2.94
CA PHE A 612 -1.72 26.23 -4.28
C PHE A 612 -1.64 27.55 -5.08
N HIS A 613 -2.67 28.40 -5.03
CA HIS A 613 -2.69 29.68 -5.77
C HIS A 613 -1.53 30.62 -5.41
N LYS A 614 -0.98 30.55 -4.18
CA LYS A 614 0.24 31.30 -3.80
C LYS A 614 1.43 31.00 -4.72
N ASN A 615 1.48 29.78 -5.24
CA ASN A 615 2.56 29.27 -6.08
C ASN A 615 2.29 29.45 -7.57
N LEU A 616 1.22 30.15 -7.97
CA LEU A 616 0.97 30.50 -9.37
C LEU A 616 1.69 31.79 -9.79
N ASP A 617 2.13 31.82 -11.04
CA ASP A 617 2.62 33.01 -11.73
C ASP A 617 1.45 33.88 -12.25
N ASN A 618 1.77 35.01 -12.89
CA ASN A 618 0.76 35.93 -13.43
C ASN A 618 -0.06 35.36 -14.60
N ASN A 619 0.31 34.19 -15.13
CA ASN A 619 -0.40 33.48 -16.21
C ASN A 619 -1.16 32.25 -15.68
N ASN A 620 -1.38 32.15 -14.36
CA ASN A 620 -1.98 31.00 -13.69
C ASN A 620 -1.22 29.67 -13.92
N ARG A 621 0.09 29.73 -14.13
CA ARG A 621 0.97 28.55 -14.20
C ARG A 621 1.72 28.35 -12.89
N ASN A 622 1.95 27.11 -12.51
CA ASN A 622 2.73 26.78 -11.32
C ASN A 622 4.17 27.30 -11.49
N LYS A 623 4.68 28.06 -10.51
CA LYS A 623 6.07 28.55 -10.46
C LYS A 623 7.09 27.40 -10.37
N PHE A 624 6.65 26.24 -9.88
CA PHE A 624 7.45 25.03 -9.80
C PHE A 624 7.27 24.21 -11.09
N LEU A 625 8.34 24.14 -11.90
CA LEU A 625 8.33 23.40 -13.17
C LEU A 625 8.03 21.91 -12.96
N VAL A 626 7.24 21.32 -13.85
CA VAL A 626 6.82 19.92 -13.79
C VAL A 626 8.04 18.99 -13.93
N PRO A 627 8.26 18.00 -13.04
CA PRO A 627 9.26 16.96 -13.27
C PRO A 627 8.93 16.17 -14.53
N THR A 628 9.90 15.93 -15.42
CA THR A 628 9.61 15.25 -16.70
C THR A 628 10.71 14.26 -17.06
N ASP A 629 10.30 13.02 -17.36
CA ASP A 629 11.20 11.97 -17.85
C ASP A 629 11.57 12.22 -19.32
N CYS A 630 12.71 12.87 -19.53
CA CYS A 630 13.32 13.11 -20.83
C CYS A 630 14.43 12.10 -21.16
N ILE A 631 14.46 10.93 -20.49
CA ILE A 631 15.44 9.89 -20.80
C ILE A 631 15.21 9.38 -22.22
N ALA A 632 16.28 9.43 -23.02
CA ALA A 632 16.26 9.13 -24.44
C ALA A 632 15.86 7.68 -24.73
N LYS A 633 15.21 7.46 -25.89
CA LYS A 633 14.60 6.17 -26.26
C LYS A 633 15.62 5.02 -26.29
N GLU A 634 16.86 5.29 -26.69
CA GLU A 634 17.95 4.31 -26.72
C GLU A 634 18.24 3.70 -25.35
N TYR A 635 18.04 4.44 -24.26
CA TYR A 635 18.18 3.95 -22.88
C TYR A 635 16.91 3.28 -22.35
N LYS A 636 15.79 3.43 -23.05
CA LYS A 636 14.50 2.81 -22.74
C LYS A 636 14.23 1.56 -23.59
N LYS A 637 15.13 1.20 -24.52
CA LYS A 637 15.01 -0.04 -25.30
C LYS A 637 15.13 -1.26 -24.39
N SER A 638 14.37 -2.31 -24.70
CA SER A 638 14.50 -3.60 -24.02
C SER A 638 15.94 -4.08 -24.13
N ILE A 639 16.57 -4.39 -22.99
CA ILE A 639 17.85 -5.10 -22.99
C ILE A 639 17.53 -6.53 -23.47
N PRO A 640 18.01 -6.95 -24.67
CA PRO A 640 17.73 -8.28 -25.16
C PRO A 640 18.33 -9.30 -24.18
N ARG A 641 17.50 -10.19 -23.67
CA ARG A 641 17.92 -11.29 -22.82
C ARG A 641 17.46 -12.59 -23.42
N LEU A 642 18.28 -13.63 -23.24
CA LEU A 642 17.91 -14.99 -23.55
C LEU A 642 16.79 -15.46 -22.59
N ASN A 643 15.79 -16.19 -23.09
CA ASN A 643 14.68 -16.69 -22.28
C ASN A 643 15.04 -17.93 -21.41
N ASN A 644 16.16 -17.89 -20.69
CA ASN A 644 16.64 -18.99 -19.85
C ASN A 644 16.68 -18.66 -18.34
N ALA A 645 16.85 -19.68 -17.52
CA ALA A 645 16.82 -19.58 -16.06
C ALA A 645 17.87 -18.60 -15.51
N LYS A 646 19.09 -18.60 -16.06
CA LYS A 646 20.19 -17.71 -15.65
C LYS A 646 19.86 -16.23 -15.87
N GLN A 647 19.32 -15.88 -17.04
CA GLN A 647 18.92 -14.50 -17.33
C GLN A 647 17.70 -14.06 -16.51
N LYS A 648 16.73 -14.97 -16.29
CA LYS A 648 15.59 -14.74 -15.39
C LYS A 648 16.05 -14.46 -13.95
N CYS A 649 17.06 -15.20 -13.48
CA CYS A 649 17.64 -15.01 -12.16
C CYS A 649 18.29 -13.63 -12.02
N ASP A 650 19.17 -13.27 -12.97
CA ASP A 650 19.87 -11.98 -12.95
C ASP A 650 18.90 -10.79 -12.98
N LEU A 651 17.89 -10.84 -13.87
CA LEU A 651 16.81 -9.86 -13.96
C LEU A 651 16.07 -9.70 -12.64
N ASP A 652 15.61 -10.80 -12.04
CA ASP A 652 14.85 -10.74 -10.79
C ASP A 652 15.73 -10.25 -9.63
N VAL A 653 17.05 -10.52 -9.63
CA VAL A 653 17.97 -10.08 -8.56
C VAL A 653 18.05 -8.55 -8.57
N LYS A 654 18.30 -7.96 -9.74
CA LYS A 654 18.31 -6.50 -9.96
C LYS A 654 16.97 -5.86 -9.59
N THR A 655 15.87 -6.52 -9.95
CA THR A 655 14.51 -6.00 -9.67
C THR A 655 14.17 -6.00 -8.17
N SER A 656 14.75 -6.90 -7.37
CA SER A 656 14.30 -7.16 -5.98
C SER A 656 14.70 -6.14 -4.91
N VAL A 657 15.43 -5.09 -5.26
CA VAL A 657 15.84 -4.01 -4.33
C VAL A 657 14.83 -2.86 -4.38
N ASN A 658 13.77 -2.85 -3.57
CA ASN A 658 12.72 -1.82 -3.69
C ASN A 658 13.10 -0.47 -3.03
N LEU A 659 13.42 0.56 -3.82
CA LEU A 659 13.80 1.89 -3.34
C LEU A 659 12.65 2.91 -3.27
N ILE A 660 11.42 2.57 -3.66
CA ILE A 660 10.31 3.53 -3.77
C ILE A 660 10.12 4.30 -2.45
N GLY A 661 9.96 3.60 -1.34
CA GLY A 661 9.74 4.26 -0.04
C GLY A 661 10.93 5.12 0.41
N GLU A 662 12.14 4.73 0.04
CA GLU A 662 13.37 5.45 0.36
C GLU A 662 13.53 6.75 -0.44
N ILE A 663 13.17 6.71 -1.73
CA ILE A 663 13.12 7.86 -2.63
C ILE A 663 12.06 8.85 -2.15
N ILE A 664 10.83 8.37 -1.86
CA ILE A 664 9.74 9.22 -1.37
C ILE A 664 10.11 9.87 -0.04
N ASN A 665 10.67 9.12 0.93
CA ASN A 665 11.09 9.71 2.19
C ASN A 665 12.20 10.76 2.00
N CYS A 666 13.10 10.57 1.05
CA CYS A 666 14.11 11.57 0.71
C CYS A 666 13.46 12.84 0.15
N SER A 667 12.54 12.70 -0.81
CA SER A 667 11.85 13.85 -1.42
C SER A 667 11.12 14.71 -0.39
N GLN A 668 10.46 14.08 0.59
CA GLN A 668 9.70 14.80 1.62
C GLN A 668 10.61 15.52 2.63
N GLN A 669 11.82 15.01 2.89
CA GLN A 669 12.84 15.76 3.65
C GLN A 669 13.34 16.97 2.86
N LEU A 670 13.60 16.81 1.56
CA LEU A 670 14.08 17.89 0.70
C LEU A 670 13.01 18.97 0.46
N ASN A 671 11.73 18.60 0.29
CA ASN A 671 10.61 19.54 0.25
C ASN A 671 10.56 20.41 1.52
N SER A 672 10.84 19.80 2.68
CA SER A 672 10.84 20.52 3.95
C SER A 672 11.96 21.54 4.00
N LYS A 673 13.16 21.16 3.55
CA LYS A 673 14.31 22.05 3.44
C LYS A 673 14.07 23.19 2.45
N LEU A 674 13.42 22.90 1.32
CA LEU A 674 13.03 23.90 0.33
C LEU A 674 12.08 24.93 0.94
N TRP A 675 11.06 24.50 1.70
CA TRP A 675 10.16 25.44 2.37
C TRP A 675 10.85 26.25 3.46
N HIS A 676 11.77 25.65 4.21
CA HIS A 676 12.55 26.39 5.20
C HIS A 676 13.38 27.51 4.56
N MET A 677 14.02 27.25 3.43
CA MET A 677 14.75 28.27 2.66
C MET A 677 13.85 29.43 2.21
N ILE A 678 12.60 29.15 1.84
CA ILE A 678 11.67 30.18 1.37
C ILE A 678 11.03 30.93 2.55
N ASN A 679 10.51 30.20 3.53
CA ASN A 679 9.69 30.74 4.61
C ASN A 679 10.52 31.37 5.73
N VAL A 680 11.69 30.78 6.05
CA VAL A 680 12.53 31.17 7.19
C VAL A 680 13.74 31.96 6.72
N ASP A 681 14.47 31.47 5.72
CA ASP A 681 15.66 32.18 5.19
C ASP A 681 15.28 33.36 4.26
N GLY A 682 14.00 33.47 3.88
CA GLY A 682 13.49 34.54 3.02
C GLY A 682 13.99 34.48 1.56
N LYS A 683 14.42 33.30 1.09
CA LYS A 683 14.90 33.13 -0.29
C LYS A 683 13.73 33.14 -1.28
N SER A 684 13.97 33.71 -2.45
CA SER A 684 13.04 33.62 -3.58
C SER A 684 13.04 32.20 -4.16
N ILE A 685 11.91 31.78 -4.75
CA ILE A 685 11.83 30.53 -5.53
C ILE A 685 12.90 30.48 -6.62
N ASN A 686 13.25 31.63 -7.21
CA ASN A 686 14.25 31.71 -8.28
C ASN A 686 15.70 31.78 -7.77
N ASP A 687 15.94 31.72 -6.46
CA ASP A 687 17.29 31.64 -5.90
C ASP A 687 18.00 30.37 -6.40
N THR A 688 19.28 30.47 -6.76
CA THR A 688 20.06 29.35 -7.31
C THR A 688 20.04 28.14 -6.38
N GLY A 689 20.18 28.34 -5.06
CA GLY A 689 20.17 27.25 -4.09
C GLY A 689 18.80 26.58 -3.99
N VAL A 690 17.71 27.34 -4.11
CA VAL A 690 16.34 26.81 -4.12
C VAL A 690 16.10 26.00 -5.39
N GLN A 691 16.50 26.52 -6.56
CA GLN A 691 16.37 25.83 -7.84
C GLN A 691 17.22 24.56 -7.92
N ASP A 692 18.44 24.58 -7.39
CA ASP A 692 19.32 23.41 -7.31
C ASP A 692 18.74 22.31 -6.42
N LEU A 693 18.08 22.68 -5.31
CA LEU A 693 17.38 21.74 -4.44
C LEU A 693 16.10 21.21 -5.10
N TYR A 694 15.33 22.09 -5.76
CA TYR A 694 14.12 21.72 -6.49
C TYR A 694 14.42 20.75 -7.64
N SER A 695 15.51 20.96 -8.38
CA SER A 695 15.98 20.02 -9.41
C SER A 695 16.23 18.61 -8.83
N ALA A 696 16.90 18.52 -7.67
CA ALA A 696 17.11 17.23 -7.00
C ALA A 696 15.80 16.58 -6.54
N ILE A 697 14.81 17.37 -6.09
CA ILE A 697 13.47 16.88 -5.76
C ILE A 697 12.76 16.33 -7.01
N CYS A 698 12.82 17.05 -8.14
CA CYS A 698 12.24 16.58 -9.41
C CYS A 698 12.93 15.31 -9.92
N GLN A 699 14.25 15.18 -9.73
CA GLN A 699 14.96 13.94 -10.05
C GLN A 699 14.41 12.76 -9.23
N LEU A 700 14.10 12.97 -7.95
CA LEU A 700 13.49 11.93 -7.11
C LEU A 700 12.10 11.52 -7.60
N ASP A 701 11.31 12.42 -8.21
CA ASP A 701 10.01 12.08 -8.83
C ASP A 701 10.20 11.12 -10.00
N VAL A 702 11.08 11.47 -10.94
CA VAL A 702 11.43 10.62 -12.08
C VAL A 702 12.03 9.29 -11.62
N MET A 703 12.96 9.31 -10.66
CA MET A 703 13.53 8.09 -10.09
C MET A 703 12.46 7.17 -9.49
N SER A 704 11.42 7.73 -8.85
CA SER A 704 10.32 6.94 -8.30
C SER A 704 9.53 6.19 -9.38
N CYS A 705 9.29 6.85 -10.52
CA CYS A 705 8.63 6.24 -11.69
C CYS A 705 9.50 5.13 -12.30
N LEU A 706 10.80 5.39 -12.48
CA LEU A 706 11.76 4.39 -12.95
C LEU A 706 11.83 3.16 -12.04
N GLU A 707 11.78 3.38 -10.72
CA GLU A 707 11.81 2.32 -9.72
C GLU A 707 10.54 1.45 -9.72
N ILE A 708 9.39 2.03 -10.06
CA ILE A 708 8.12 1.30 -10.23
C ILE A 708 8.19 0.40 -11.48
N ASP A 709 8.72 0.94 -12.57
CA ASP A 709 8.76 0.30 -13.88
C ASP A 709 9.90 -0.69 -14.10
N LYS A 710 10.91 -0.71 -13.22
CA LYS A 710 12.07 -1.60 -13.34
C LYS A 710 11.74 -3.09 -13.46
N ALA A 711 10.55 -3.50 -13.04
CA ALA A 711 10.07 -4.88 -13.16
C ALA A 711 9.61 -5.25 -14.58
N LYS A 712 9.38 -4.25 -15.43
CA LYS A 712 8.89 -4.35 -16.82
C LYS A 712 9.92 -3.84 -17.84
N ARG A 713 10.84 -2.97 -17.42
CA ARG A 713 11.84 -2.32 -18.28
C ARG A 713 13.14 -2.16 -17.52
N GLU A 714 14.27 -2.45 -18.14
CA GLU A 714 15.57 -2.16 -17.56
C GLU A 714 16.09 -0.81 -18.05
N ILE A 715 16.79 -0.09 -17.19
CA ILE A 715 17.48 1.16 -17.49
C ILE A 715 18.94 1.05 -17.05
N PRO A 716 19.87 1.77 -17.69
CA PRO A 716 21.30 1.63 -17.41
C PRO A 716 21.80 2.53 -16.25
N VAL A 717 20.89 2.98 -15.39
CA VAL A 717 21.15 3.85 -14.23
C VAL A 717 20.87 3.06 -12.94
N ASP A 718 21.72 3.25 -11.93
CA ASP A 718 21.53 2.70 -10.59
C ASP A 718 20.88 3.75 -9.67
N ASN A 719 19.58 3.59 -9.42
CA ASN A 719 18.81 4.46 -8.53
C ASN A 719 19.36 4.49 -7.09
N GLY A 720 20.05 3.44 -6.63
CA GLY A 720 20.66 3.41 -5.30
C GLY A 720 21.83 4.37 -5.20
N VAL A 721 22.70 4.37 -6.22
CA VAL A 721 23.85 5.29 -6.31
C VAL A 721 23.37 6.75 -6.44
N GLU A 722 22.39 7.00 -7.30
CA GLU A 722 21.80 8.34 -7.47
C GLU A 722 21.17 8.86 -6.16
N LEU A 723 20.42 7.99 -5.47
CA LEU A 723 19.78 8.35 -4.20
C LEU A 723 20.81 8.65 -3.12
N ASP A 724 21.87 7.86 -3.01
CA ASP A 724 22.93 8.11 -2.04
C ASP A 724 23.69 9.40 -2.33
N ALA A 725 23.96 9.72 -3.61
CA ALA A 725 24.56 11.00 -4.00
C ALA A 725 23.69 12.21 -3.62
N ILE A 726 22.37 12.14 -3.86
CA ILE A 726 21.42 13.19 -3.43
C ILE A 726 21.41 13.30 -1.90
N ARG A 727 21.38 12.18 -1.19
CA ARG A 727 21.38 12.16 0.28
C ARG A 727 22.65 12.79 0.85
N GLU A 728 23.81 12.43 0.32
CA GLU A 728 25.10 12.98 0.75
C GLU A 728 25.20 14.48 0.50
N LYS A 729 24.63 14.97 -0.61
CA LYS A 729 24.67 16.39 -0.96
C LYS A 729 23.73 17.25 -0.11
N TYR A 730 22.51 16.77 0.17
CA TYR A 730 21.45 17.63 0.69
C TYR A 730 20.93 17.29 2.09
N LEU A 731 21.10 16.05 2.58
CA LEU A 731 20.60 15.69 3.90
C LEU A 731 21.57 16.09 5.01
N ASP A 732 20.99 16.68 6.05
CA ASP A 732 21.74 17.16 7.19
C ASP A 732 21.97 16.03 8.21
N PHE A 733 23.04 16.19 8.98
CA PHE A 733 23.40 15.28 10.04
C PHE A 733 23.74 16.06 11.30
N GLU A 734 23.34 15.54 12.46
CA GLU A 734 23.68 16.08 13.76
C GLU A 734 24.44 15.08 14.61
N LEU A 735 25.33 15.60 15.44
CA LEU A 735 26.07 14.81 16.40
C LEU A 735 25.25 14.66 17.69
N VAL A 736 24.87 13.42 18.02
CA VAL A 736 24.05 13.10 19.20
C VAL A 736 24.75 12.12 20.12
N HIS A 737 24.48 12.23 21.43
CA HIS A 737 25.00 11.27 22.41
C HIS A 737 24.41 9.88 22.17
N LYS A 738 25.23 8.82 22.23
CA LYS A 738 24.85 7.43 21.89
C LYS A 738 23.71 6.87 22.73
N ASP A 739 23.65 7.22 24.01
CA ASP A 739 22.60 6.76 24.92
C ASP A 739 21.37 7.66 24.99
N SER A 740 21.55 8.99 25.08
CA SER A 740 20.45 9.93 25.31
C SER A 740 19.85 10.52 24.05
N TYR A 741 20.56 10.43 22.91
CA TYR A 741 20.17 11.01 21.62
C TYR A 741 19.91 12.51 21.66
N LYS A 742 20.51 13.19 22.62
CA LYS A 742 20.49 14.65 22.73
C LYS A 742 21.70 15.23 22.01
N THR A 743 21.48 16.37 21.36
CA THR A 743 22.53 17.21 20.78
C THR A 743 23.18 18.06 21.87
N SER A 744 24.39 18.56 21.61
CA SER A 744 25.10 19.49 22.47
C SER A 744 25.86 20.48 21.61
N GLU A 745 25.53 21.75 21.73
CA GLU A 745 26.12 22.84 20.94
C GLU A 745 27.64 22.89 21.08
N ARG A 746 28.15 22.68 22.31
CA ARG A 746 29.58 22.57 22.60
C ARG A 746 30.23 21.41 21.85
N ILE A 747 29.53 20.29 21.69
CA ILE A 747 30.04 19.08 21.04
C ILE A 747 29.97 19.19 19.53
N ASN A 748 28.91 19.82 18.98
CA ASN A 748 28.84 20.19 17.57
C ASN A 748 30.01 21.10 17.19
N LYS A 749 30.27 22.15 17.98
CA LYS A 749 31.43 23.02 17.77
C LYS A 749 32.76 22.25 17.77
N LEU A 750 32.94 21.32 18.70
CA LEU A 750 34.14 20.48 18.77
C LEU A 750 34.27 19.52 17.56
N TYR A 751 33.15 19.08 17.01
CA TYR A 751 33.12 18.29 15.78
C TYR A 751 33.47 19.14 14.56
N ASP A 752 32.90 20.36 14.45
CA ASP A 752 33.22 21.30 13.38
C ASP A 752 34.71 21.69 13.42
N GLU A 753 35.26 21.94 14.61
CA GLU A 753 36.70 22.15 14.82
C GLU A 753 37.52 20.94 14.34
N MET A 754 37.11 19.70 14.65
CA MET A 754 37.77 18.49 14.17
C MET A 754 37.67 18.34 12.64
N ILE A 755 36.52 18.66 12.04
CA ILE A 755 36.32 18.60 10.58
C ILE A 755 37.16 19.68 9.89
N TYR A 756 37.12 20.91 10.38
CA TYR A 756 37.97 22.00 9.91
C TYR A 756 39.45 21.62 10.01
N PHE A 757 39.88 21.02 11.13
CA PHE A 757 41.24 20.52 11.33
C PHE A 757 41.62 19.41 10.33
N LYS A 758 40.68 18.55 9.95
CA LYS A 758 40.90 17.50 8.93
C LYS A 758 40.94 18.04 7.50
N ILE A 759 40.07 19.01 7.17
CA ILE A 759 39.97 19.61 5.83
C ILE A 759 41.18 20.49 5.58
N ASN A 760 41.52 21.34 6.54
CA ASN A 760 42.73 22.19 6.51
C ASN A 760 43.95 21.41 6.96
N LYS A 761 44.06 20.14 6.58
CA LYS A 761 45.30 19.38 6.75
C LYS A 761 46.39 20.08 5.95
N HIS A 762 47.15 20.93 6.64
CA HIS A 762 48.18 21.77 6.06
C HIS A 762 49.20 20.94 5.28
N ASN A 763 49.43 21.37 4.04
CA ASN A 763 50.36 20.71 3.12
C ASN A 763 51.80 20.99 3.58
N ARG A 764 52.78 20.25 3.03
CA ARG A 764 54.22 20.35 3.36
C ARG A 764 54.83 21.76 3.37
N GLU A 765 54.14 22.76 2.81
CA GLU A 765 54.59 24.15 2.75
C GLU A 765 54.47 24.90 4.07
N ASP A 766 53.51 24.55 4.94
CA ASP A 766 53.28 25.25 6.22
C ASP A 766 54.29 24.83 7.31
N CYS A 767 55.02 23.72 7.14
CA CYS A 767 56.15 23.37 8.02
C CYS A 767 57.31 24.37 7.94
N LYS A 768 57.28 25.30 6.99
CA LYS A 768 58.25 26.40 6.88
C LYS A 768 57.89 27.62 7.74
N ILE A 769 56.66 27.72 8.23
CA ILE A 769 56.17 28.89 8.99
C ILE A 769 56.50 28.74 10.49
N ASP A 770 56.50 27.51 11.02
CA ASP A 770 56.69 27.22 12.45
C ASP A 770 58.04 26.58 12.82
N ASP A 771 59.01 26.52 11.89
CA ASP A 771 60.34 25.92 12.10
C ASP A 771 60.31 24.46 12.63
N MET A 772 59.19 23.76 12.41
CA MET A 772 58.92 22.40 12.91
C MET A 772 59.24 21.31 11.88
N ASN A 773 59.84 20.22 12.34
CA ASN A 773 60.07 19.03 11.53
C ASN A 773 58.74 18.37 11.12
N TYR A 774 58.55 18.06 9.84
CA TYR A 774 57.33 17.43 9.31
C TYR A 774 56.92 16.13 10.04
N SER A 775 57.89 15.37 10.58
CA SER A 775 57.59 14.15 11.35
C SER A 775 57.00 14.45 12.74
N GLU A 776 57.43 15.53 13.38
CA GLU A 776 56.89 15.99 14.67
C GLU A 776 55.52 16.62 14.49
N TYR A 777 55.33 17.43 13.43
CA TYR A 777 54.03 17.94 13.03
C TYR A 777 53.01 16.81 12.78
N LEU A 778 53.39 15.75 12.06
CA LEU A 778 52.52 14.59 11.85
C LEU A 778 52.18 13.84 13.14
N LYS A 779 53.10 13.81 14.11
CA LYS A 779 52.89 13.17 15.41
C LYS A 779 51.91 13.98 16.25
N ASP A 780 52.07 15.31 16.29
CA ASP A 780 51.18 16.22 17.00
C ASP A 780 49.78 16.23 16.37
N TYR A 781 49.67 16.32 15.04
CA TYR A 781 48.41 16.21 14.31
C TYR A 781 47.66 14.90 14.61
N ARG A 782 48.39 13.77 14.66
CA ARG A 782 47.81 12.47 15.03
C ARG A 782 47.32 12.47 16.48
N GLN A 783 48.07 13.08 17.40
CA GLN A 783 47.69 13.16 18.81
C GLN A 783 46.44 14.03 18.99
N GLN A 784 46.38 15.20 18.37
CA GLN A 784 45.20 16.06 18.40
C GLN A 784 43.96 15.36 17.81
N LEU A 785 44.11 14.61 16.71
CA LEU A 785 43.01 13.79 16.16
C LEU A 785 42.53 12.69 17.12
N VAL A 786 43.45 12.07 17.87
CA VAL A 786 43.09 11.09 18.91
C VAL A 786 42.32 11.78 20.02
N ASP A 787 42.75 12.96 20.47
CA ASP A 787 42.07 13.73 21.51
C ASP A 787 40.66 14.14 21.08
N TYR A 788 40.46 14.58 19.82
CA TYR A 788 39.12 14.84 19.28
C TYR A 788 38.27 13.56 19.25
N LYS A 789 38.82 12.44 18.78
CA LYS A 789 38.10 11.15 18.76
C LYS A 789 37.69 10.69 20.16
N ASP A 790 38.56 10.86 21.14
CA ASP A 790 38.29 10.50 22.53
C ASP A 790 37.22 11.39 23.17
N LYS A 791 37.25 12.70 22.89
CA LYS A 791 36.19 13.64 23.32
C LYS A 791 34.83 13.35 22.67
N LEU A 792 34.83 12.78 21.46
CA LEU A 792 33.63 12.47 20.69
C LEU A 792 33.21 11.00 20.76
N LYS A 793 33.91 10.16 21.54
CA LYS A 793 33.70 8.70 21.56
C LYS A 793 32.28 8.29 21.95
N ASP A 794 31.58 9.10 22.74
CA ASP A 794 30.23 8.82 23.22
C ASP A 794 29.15 9.43 22.33
N TYR A 795 29.55 10.03 21.19
CA TYR A 795 28.65 10.66 20.23
C TYR A 795 28.67 9.90 18.91
N LYS A 796 27.58 10.05 18.15
CA LYS A 796 27.46 9.53 16.79
C LYS A 796 26.72 10.51 15.91
N LEU A 797 27.13 10.56 14.65
CA LEU A 797 26.45 11.33 13.64
C LEU A 797 25.12 10.64 13.30
N THR A 798 24.02 11.39 13.31
CA THR A 798 22.66 10.91 13.14
C THR A 798 21.94 11.78 12.11
N LYS A 799 21.14 11.16 11.24
CA LYS A 799 20.44 11.87 10.16
C LYS A 799 19.32 12.76 10.74
N VAL A 800 19.23 14.00 10.26
CA VAL A 800 18.16 14.95 10.62
C VAL A 800 16.92 14.66 9.78
N ARG A 801 15.75 14.77 10.39
CA ARG A 801 14.45 14.72 9.70
C ARG A 801 13.51 15.82 10.18
N PRO A 802 12.53 16.22 9.34
CA PRO A 802 11.43 17.08 9.79
C PRO A 802 10.65 16.48 10.95
N THR A 803 10.12 17.32 11.83
CA THR A 803 9.47 16.91 13.08
C THR A 803 8.28 15.99 12.84
N PHE A 804 7.50 16.24 11.79
CA PHE A 804 6.35 15.41 11.46
C PHE A 804 6.70 13.93 11.18
N PHE A 805 7.93 13.60 10.76
CA PHE A 805 8.36 12.20 10.58
C PHE A 805 8.32 11.39 11.88
N LYS A 806 8.35 12.05 13.05
CA LYS A 806 8.17 11.41 14.35
C LYS A 806 6.86 10.62 14.43
N TYR A 807 5.81 11.08 13.74
CA TYR A 807 4.46 10.53 13.80
C TYR A 807 4.16 9.55 12.65
N ILE A 808 4.87 9.71 11.53
CA ILE A 808 4.74 8.85 10.33
C ILE A 808 5.60 7.58 10.45
N ALA A 809 6.88 7.72 10.81
CA ALA A 809 7.88 6.65 10.74
C ALA A 809 8.10 5.90 12.07
N LYS A 810 7.03 5.57 12.82
CA LYS A 810 7.12 5.01 14.19
C LYS A 810 8.10 3.85 14.37
N LYS A 811 8.29 2.99 13.35
CA LYS A 811 9.23 1.84 13.39
C LYS A 811 10.70 2.30 13.38
N GLU A 812 11.03 3.27 12.55
CA GLU A 812 12.39 3.83 12.40
C GLU A 812 12.80 4.67 13.63
N ASN A 813 11.81 5.22 14.34
CA ASN A 813 12.01 6.13 15.47
C ASN A 813 12.35 5.37 16.77
N GLN A 814 11.96 4.09 16.89
CA GLN A 814 12.23 3.25 18.07
C GLN A 814 13.71 2.84 18.19
N GLU A 815 14.46 2.88 17.09
CA GLU A 815 15.90 2.60 17.07
C GLU A 815 16.75 3.86 17.28
N HIS A 816 16.10 5.00 17.57
CA HIS A 816 16.73 6.31 17.72
C HIS A 816 17.70 6.65 16.55
N LYS A 817 17.33 6.25 15.33
CA LYS A 817 18.15 6.42 14.12
C LYS A 817 18.21 7.85 13.59
N TYR A 818 17.36 8.74 14.09
CA TYR A 818 17.13 10.08 13.55
C TYR A 818 16.99 11.11 14.66
N CYS A 819 17.46 12.33 14.40
CA CYS A 819 17.09 13.54 15.14
C CYS A 819 15.98 14.28 14.36
N TYR A 820 15.20 15.10 15.07
CA TYR A 820 14.04 15.79 14.51
C TYR A 820 14.17 17.30 14.71
N GLN A 821 13.96 18.05 13.62
CA GLN A 821 13.98 19.50 13.60
C GLN A 821 12.72 20.03 12.91
N SER A 822 12.20 21.17 13.36
CA SER A 822 11.12 21.86 12.62
C SER A 822 11.71 22.56 11.42
N TYR A 823 11.10 22.40 10.25
CA TYR A 823 11.42 23.14 9.03
C TYR A 823 10.32 24.15 8.67
N ASP A 824 9.36 24.37 9.58
CA ASP A 824 8.21 25.29 9.40
C ASP A 824 7.42 25.00 8.11
N THR A 825 7.23 23.71 7.87
CA THR A 825 6.41 23.16 6.81
C THR A 825 4.94 23.09 7.23
N GLY A 826 4.02 23.01 6.26
CA GLY A 826 2.60 22.78 6.55
C GLY A 826 2.35 21.54 7.43
N MET A 827 3.18 20.49 7.30
CA MET A 827 3.10 19.31 8.16
C MET A 827 3.69 19.53 9.57
N ASP A 828 4.78 20.27 9.73
CA ASP A 828 5.31 20.62 11.06
C ASP A 828 4.34 21.53 11.83
N ILE A 829 3.77 22.53 11.15
CA ILE A 829 2.76 23.44 11.69
C ILE A 829 1.48 22.65 12.06
N LEU A 830 1.07 21.68 11.23
CA LEU A 830 -0.05 20.79 11.56
C LEU A 830 0.19 20.02 12.87
N GLU A 831 1.41 19.52 13.10
CA GLU A 831 1.76 18.85 14.36
C GLU A 831 1.70 19.79 15.56
N GLU A 832 2.16 21.02 15.40
CA GLU A 832 2.06 22.08 16.41
C GLU A 832 0.60 22.36 16.76
N VAL A 833 -0.23 22.72 15.76
CA VAL A 833 -1.64 23.07 15.93
C VAL A 833 -2.44 21.92 16.56
N ILE A 834 -2.25 20.67 16.12
CA ILE A 834 -2.90 19.51 16.75
C ILE A 834 -2.46 19.38 18.22
N THR A 835 -1.18 19.60 18.53
CA THR A 835 -0.66 19.50 19.90
C THR A 835 -1.22 20.59 20.82
N GLU A 836 -1.42 21.79 20.29
CA GLU A 836 -1.99 22.92 21.04
C GLU A 836 -3.49 22.74 21.25
N GLN A 837 -4.25 22.51 20.19
CA GLN A 837 -5.71 22.52 20.25
C GLN A 837 -6.30 21.28 20.93
N THR A 838 -5.71 20.09 20.75
CA THR A 838 -6.27 18.86 21.36
C THR A 838 -6.23 18.87 22.89
N LYS A 839 -5.30 19.61 23.51
CA LYS A 839 -5.24 19.81 24.98
C LYS A 839 -6.48 20.53 25.53
N ASN A 840 -7.11 21.37 24.69
CA ASN A 840 -8.28 22.17 25.06
C ASN A 840 -9.59 21.42 24.83
N ILE A 841 -9.60 20.34 24.04
CA ILE A 841 -10.80 19.55 23.75
C ILE A 841 -10.98 18.47 24.81
N ARG A 842 -11.75 18.80 25.86
CA ARG A 842 -12.06 17.88 26.97
C ARG A 842 -13.43 17.22 26.79
N ALA A 843 -13.54 15.96 27.17
CA ALA A 843 -14.83 15.29 27.32
C ALA A 843 -15.52 15.77 28.61
N LYS A 844 -16.85 15.77 28.63
CA LYS A 844 -17.62 15.85 29.89
C LYS A 844 -17.27 14.62 30.75
N ARG A 845 -16.58 14.83 31.87
CA ARG A 845 -16.21 13.76 32.82
C ARG A 845 -17.21 13.68 33.96
N ASN A 846 -17.53 12.46 34.38
CA ASN A 846 -18.20 12.21 35.65
C ASN A 846 -17.20 12.32 36.80
N SER A 847 -17.63 12.85 37.95
CA SER A 847 -16.73 13.27 39.05
C SER A 847 -16.08 12.14 39.86
N LYS A 848 -16.29 10.87 39.49
CA LYS A 848 -15.66 9.71 40.14
C LYS A 848 -15.32 8.66 39.09
N ASN A 849 -14.03 8.56 38.74
CA ASN A 849 -13.47 7.43 37.99
C ASN A 849 -13.63 6.18 38.86
N ASP A 850 -14.62 5.35 38.56
CA ASP A 850 -14.91 4.15 39.32
C ASP A 850 -15.61 3.11 38.43
N LEU A 851 -14.95 1.97 38.20
CA LEU A 851 -15.52 0.78 37.54
C LEU A 851 -16.82 0.32 38.22
N MET A 852 -17.07 0.71 39.48
CA MET A 852 -18.35 0.49 40.17
C MET A 852 -19.56 1.06 39.42
N GLN A 853 -19.38 2.02 38.51
CA GLN A 853 -20.47 2.49 37.65
C GLN A 853 -21.04 1.36 36.79
N LEU A 854 -20.21 0.41 36.34
CA LEU A 854 -20.67 -0.76 35.57
C LEU A 854 -21.52 -1.71 36.43
N ILE A 855 -21.17 -1.90 37.71
CA ILE A 855 -21.99 -2.70 38.66
C ILE A 855 -23.36 -2.08 38.88
N ARG A 856 -23.48 -0.75 38.85
CA ARG A 856 -24.78 -0.09 39.05
C ARG A 856 -25.78 -0.42 37.94
N LEU A 857 -25.29 -0.85 36.78
CA LEU A 857 -26.10 -1.26 35.63
C LEU A 857 -26.50 -2.74 35.69
N ILE A 858 -26.04 -3.51 36.68
CA ILE A 858 -26.35 -4.93 36.82
C ILE A 858 -27.70 -5.11 37.49
N ASP A 859 -28.51 -6.04 36.97
CA ASP A 859 -29.73 -6.49 37.62
C ASP A 859 -29.39 -7.48 38.73
N LYS A 860 -29.41 -7.01 39.98
CA LYS A 860 -29.00 -7.81 41.14
C LYS A 860 -30.02 -8.87 41.54
N GLU A 861 -31.24 -8.83 41.01
CA GLU A 861 -32.26 -9.84 41.29
C GLU A 861 -32.01 -11.11 40.45
N GLU A 862 -31.33 -10.96 39.32
CA GLU A 862 -31.04 -12.05 38.37
C GLU A 862 -29.71 -12.77 38.63
N VAL A 863 -28.85 -12.30 39.53
CA VAL A 863 -27.50 -12.85 39.73
C VAL A 863 -27.09 -12.96 41.20
N SER A 864 -26.31 -13.99 41.53
CA SER A 864 -25.83 -14.24 42.90
C SER A 864 -24.32 -14.49 42.96
N LEU A 865 -23.63 -13.88 43.93
CA LEU A 865 -22.20 -14.14 44.19
C LEU A 865 -21.92 -15.56 44.71
N SER A 866 -22.90 -16.20 45.37
CA SER A 866 -22.74 -17.54 45.94
C SER A 866 -22.91 -18.66 44.90
N GLY A 867 -23.62 -18.39 43.80
CA GLY A 867 -23.84 -19.35 42.69
C GLY A 867 -22.69 -19.44 41.68
N ALA A 868 -21.63 -18.65 41.87
CA ALA A 868 -20.48 -18.59 40.95
C ALA A 868 -19.53 -19.79 41.08
N ASP A 869 -19.03 -20.29 39.95
CA ASP A 869 -18.02 -21.35 39.91
C ASP A 869 -16.61 -20.78 40.21
N ASN A 870 -16.27 -20.77 41.49
CA ASN A 870 -15.00 -20.24 42.00
C ASN A 870 -13.74 -20.94 41.46
N ARG A 871 -13.87 -22.15 40.88
CA ARG A 871 -12.72 -22.88 40.32
C ARG A 871 -12.39 -22.40 38.91
N LYS A 872 -13.36 -21.86 38.16
CA LYS A 872 -13.17 -21.41 36.78
C LYS A 872 -12.66 -19.97 36.67
N ILE A 873 -13.02 -19.11 37.63
CA ILE A 873 -12.69 -17.68 37.60
C ILE A 873 -11.18 -17.42 37.44
N PRO A 874 -10.27 -18.03 38.25
CA PRO A 874 -8.83 -17.80 38.09
C PRO A 874 -8.31 -18.20 36.71
N ASN A 875 -8.80 -19.32 36.16
CA ASN A 875 -8.37 -19.79 34.84
C ASN A 875 -8.74 -18.81 33.73
N ILE A 876 -9.96 -18.26 33.76
CA ILE A 876 -10.42 -17.27 32.75
C ILE A 876 -9.57 -16.00 32.83
N ILE A 877 -9.27 -15.52 34.04
CA ILE A 877 -8.43 -14.33 34.26
C ILE A 877 -7.01 -14.59 33.74
N THR A 878 -6.36 -15.69 34.16
CA THR A 878 -5.00 -16.05 33.74
C THR A 878 -4.89 -16.24 32.24
N ASP A 879 -5.83 -16.96 31.61
CA ASP A 879 -5.84 -17.12 30.15
C ASP A 879 -6.00 -15.77 29.42
N THR A 880 -6.78 -14.85 30.00
CA THR A 880 -6.95 -13.50 29.46
C THR A 880 -5.67 -12.67 29.60
N GLU A 881 -4.92 -12.80 30.69
CA GLU A 881 -3.60 -12.19 30.86
C GLU A 881 -2.58 -12.73 29.86
N GLU A 882 -2.57 -14.05 29.63
CA GLU A 882 -1.72 -14.68 28.62
C GLU A 882 -2.09 -14.17 27.22
N TYR A 883 -3.37 -14.13 26.88
CA TYR A 883 -3.85 -13.51 25.65
C TYR A 883 -3.43 -12.03 25.54
N ASN A 884 -3.50 -11.25 26.63
CA ASN A 884 -3.09 -9.86 26.63
C ASN A 884 -1.60 -9.71 26.30
N LYS A 885 -0.76 -10.54 26.91
CA LYS A 885 0.69 -10.60 26.67
C LYS A 885 1.00 -11.02 25.24
N ASP A 886 0.35 -12.05 24.73
CA ASP A 886 0.50 -12.54 23.37
C ASP A 886 0.08 -11.49 22.34
N SER A 887 -1.04 -10.81 22.59
CA SER A 887 -1.52 -9.73 21.75
C SER A 887 -0.50 -8.59 21.69
N LYS A 888 0.06 -8.17 22.84
CA LYS A 888 1.14 -7.17 22.88
C LYS A 888 2.35 -7.62 22.07
N GLN A 889 2.73 -8.90 22.17
CA GLN A 889 3.86 -9.47 21.42
C GLN A 889 3.60 -9.55 19.91
N ILE A 890 2.37 -9.88 19.49
CA ILE A 890 1.98 -9.88 18.07
C ILE A 890 2.04 -8.46 17.52
N TRP A 891 1.49 -7.49 18.25
CA TRP A 891 1.48 -6.09 17.84
C TRP A 891 2.90 -5.50 17.80
N SER A 892 3.81 -5.95 18.67
CA SER A 892 5.22 -5.59 18.66
C SER A 892 6.08 -6.36 17.65
N SER A 893 5.53 -7.32 16.89
CA SER A 893 6.31 -8.09 15.92
C SER A 893 6.57 -7.32 14.63
N ASP A 894 7.81 -7.18 14.21
CA ASP A 894 8.17 -6.42 13.00
C ASP A 894 7.97 -7.19 11.69
N ASN A 895 7.81 -8.52 11.77
CA ASN A 895 7.74 -9.41 10.62
C ASN A 895 6.31 -9.61 10.09
N LEU A 896 5.32 -8.89 10.63
CA LEU A 896 3.91 -9.06 10.30
C LEU A 896 3.30 -7.74 9.83
N GLU A 897 2.50 -7.82 8.77
CA GLU A 897 1.68 -6.70 8.32
C GLU A 897 0.56 -6.40 9.32
N SER A 898 0.04 -5.16 9.31
CA SER A 898 -1.03 -4.74 10.24
C SER A 898 -2.28 -5.62 10.12
N SER A 899 -2.66 -6.02 8.90
CA SER A 899 -3.77 -6.94 8.63
C SER A 899 -3.51 -8.33 9.23
N GLU A 900 -2.30 -8.86 9.11
CA GLU A 900 -1.91 -10.15 9.68
C GLU A 900 -1.90 -10.12 11.22
N LYS A 901 -1.40 -9.04 11.82
CA LYS A 901 -1.41 -8.82 13.28
C LYS A 901 -2.83 -8.83 13.81
N TYR A 902 -3.73 -8.11 13.13
CA TYR A 902 -5.14 -8.06 13.46
C TYR A 902 -5.77 -9.46 13.38
N ILE A 903 -5.58 -10.18 12.27
CA ILE A 903 -6.11 -11.54 12.07
C ILE A 903 -5.63 -12.47 13.20
N LYS A 904 -4.33 -12.49 13.51
CA LYS A 904 -3.77 -13.36 14.56
C LYS A 904 -4.32 -13.05 15.95
N CYS A 905 -4.38 -11.77 16.32
CA CYS A 905 -4.95 -11.37 17.61
C CYS A 905 -6.44 -11.75 17.71
N LYS A 906 -7.18 -11.59 16.61
CA LYS A 906 -8.59 -11.97 16.52
C LYS A 906 -8.78 -13.48 16.63
N THR A 907 -7.96 -14.28 15.94
CA THR A 907 -7.99 -15.75 16.04
C THR A 907 -7.78 -16.20 17.48
N LYS A 908 -6.73 -15.72 18.16
CA LYS A 908 -6.49 -16.08 19.58
C LYS A 908 -7.63 -15.69 20.51
N GLN A 909 -8.24 -14.52 20.30
CA GLN A 909 -9.40 -14.10 21.07
C GLN A 909 -10.58 -15.04 20.87
N ASN A 910 -10.83 -15.46 19.63
CA ASN A 910 -11.91 -16.39 19.30
C ASN A 910 -11.66 -17.78 19.89
N GLU A 911 -10.43 -18.30 19.79
CA GLU A 911 -10.03 -19.58 20.41
C GLU A 911 -10.28 -19.58 21.92
N LEU A 912 -9.93 -18.48 22.59
CA LEU A 912 -10.15 -18.32 24.03
C LEU A 912 -11.65 -18.24 24.38
N ALA A 913 -12.44 -17.47 23.63
CA ALA A 913 -13.88 -17.39 23.85
C ALA A 913 -14.57 -18.76 23.65
N GLU A 914 -14.17 -19.51 22.61
CA GLU A 914 -14.71 -20.84 22.30
C GLU A 914 -14.33 -21.87 23.37
N LYS A 915 -13.14 -21.77 23.99
CA LYS A 915 -12.72 -22.62 25.12
C LYS A 915 -13.75 -22.61 26.25
N TYR A 916 -14.34 -21.44 26.53
CA TYR A 916 -15.27 -21.20 27.64
C TYR A 916 -16.74 -21.14 27.24
N LYS A 917 -17.04 -21.22 25.94
CA LYS A 917 -18.40 -21.18 25.39
C LYS A 917 -19.34 -22.16 26.09
N ASP A 918 -20.50 -21.66 26.50
CA ASP A 918 -21.55 -22.38 27.24
C ASP A 918 -21.09 -23.07 28.55
N LYS A 919 -19.90 -22.76 29.06
CA LYS A 919 -19.33 -23.32 30.30
C LYS A 919 -19.30 -22.33 31.47
N VAL A 920 -19.72 -21.09 31.24
CA VAL A 920 -19.71 -19.99 32.21
C VAL A 920 -21.15 -19.54 32.47
N THR A 921 -21.57 -19.60 33.74
CA THR A 921 -22.92 -19.21 34.16
C THR A 921 -23.05 -17.70 34.37
N LYS A 922 -24.28 -17.17 34.38
CA LYS A 922 -24.57 -15.76 34.71
C LYS A 922 -23.92 -15.31 36.03
N ASP A 923 -24.03 -16.13 37.08
CA ASP A 923 -23.43 -15.88 38.39
C ASP A 923 -21.89 -15.81 38.34
N THR A 924 -21.28 -16.66 37.51
CA THR A 924 -19.82 -16.68 37.33
C THR A 924 -19.35 -15.44 36.58
N MET A 925 -20.06 -15.03 35.52
CA MET A 925 -19.79 -13.77 34.81
C MET A 925 -19.95 -12.56 35.73
N TYR A 926 -21.05 -12.51 36.51
CA TYR A 926 -21.31 -11.46 37.48
C TYR A 926 -20.19 -11.37 38.52
N LYS A 927 -19.74 -12.49 39.09
CA LYS A 927 -18.63 -12.47 40.07
C LYS A 927 -17.33 -11.96 39.49
N ILE A 928 -17.03 -12.23 38.22
CA ILE A 928 -15.85 -11.69 37.53
C ILE A 928 -15.98 -10.17 37.38
N ILE A 929 -17.12 -9.68 36.88
CA ILE A 929 -17.39 -8.23 36.76
C ILE A 929 -17.32 -7.57 38.15
N HIS A 930 -17.91 -8.21 39.16
CA HIS A 930 -17.88 -7.74 40.53
C HIS A 930 -16.43 -7.59 41.04
N THR A 931 -15.58 -8.57 40.74
CA THR A 931 -14.16 -8.54 41.10
C THR A 931 -13.45 -7.40 40.38
N LEU A 932 -13.65 -7.25 39.06
CA LEU A 932 -13.07 -6.17 38.27
C LEU A 932 -13.37 -4.78 38.85
N CYS A 933 -14.58 -4.55 39.38
CA CYS A 933 -14.94 -3.23 39.89
C CYS A 933 -14.50 -2.97 41.34
N HIS A 934 -14.11 -4.00 42.10
CA HIS A 934 -13.71 -3.87 43.51
C HIS A 934 -12.19 -4.02 43.72
N THR A 935 -11.41 -4.30 42.67
CA THR A 935 -9.95 -4.32 42.70
C THR A 935 -9.37 -3.68 41.44
N ASN A 936 -8.27 -2.94 41.59
CA ASN A 936 -7.53 -2.35 40.47
C ASN A 936 -6.51 -3.33 39.85
N GLU A 937 -6.36 -4.53 40.41
CA GLU A 937 -5.38 -5.54 39.97
C GLU A 937 -5.55 -5.90 38.49
N TYR A 938 -6.78 -5.92 38.00
CA TYR A 938 -7.15 -6.40 36.67
C TYR A 938 -7.55 -5.30 35.68
N ASP A 939 -7.37 -4.02 36.02
CA ASP A 939 -7.72 -2.88 35.15
C ASP A 939 -7.07 -3.00 33.76
N HIS A 940 -5.82 -3.46 33.73
CA HIS A 940 -5.01 -3.62 32.52
C HIS A 940 -5.54 -4.71 31.54
N ILE A 941 -6.50 -5.54 31.97
CA ILE A 941 -7.21 -6.53 31.15
C ILE A 941 -8.73 -6.36 31.12
N ALA A 942 -9.31 -5.45 31.90
CA ALA A 942 -10.76 -5.35 32.11
C ALA A 942 -11.58 -5.39 30.81
N ARG A 943 -11.28 -4.54 29.83
CA ARG A 943 -11.98 -4.52 28.52
C ARG A 943 -11.83 -5.82 27.73
N LYS A 944 -10.65 -6.45 27.77
CA LYS A 944 -10.41 -7.74 27.09
C LYS A 944 -11.20 -8.85 27.77
N LEU A 945 -11.22 -8.87 29.10
CA LEU A 945 -11.96 -9.83 29.90
C LEU A 945 -13.47 -9.71 29.66
N LEU A 946 -14.03 -8.49 29.69
CA LEU A 946 -15.44 -8.25 29.34
C LEU A 946 -15.76 -8.71 27.90
N THR A 947 -14.85 -8.46 26.95
CA THR A 947 -15.03 -8.92 25.56
C THR A 947 -15.02 -10.45 25.47
N ILE A 948 -14.19 -11.14 26.25
CA ILE A 948 -14.16 -12.61 26.29
C ILE A 948 -15.45 -13.16 26.90
N LEU A 949 -15.90 -12.62 28.04
CA LEU A 949 -17.17 -13.04 28.67
C LEU A 949 -18.35 -12.89 27.72
N PHE A 950 -18.44 -11.75 27.04
CA PHE A 950 -19.48 -11.49 26.04
C PHE A 950 -19.42 -12.45 24.86
N LYS A 951 -18.22 -12.77 24.34
CA LYS A 951 -18.08 -13.70 23.21
C LYS A 951 -18.31 -15.15 23.60
N THR A 952 -18.13 -15.50 24.88
CA THR A 952 -18.40 -16.83 25.41
C THR A 952 -19.90 -17.14 25.40
N ASN A 953 -20.76 -16.19 25.78
CA ASN A 953 -22.21 -16.27 25.57
C ASN A 953 -22.82 -14.85 25.64
N SER A 954 -23.12 -14.25 24.50
CA SER A 954 -23.55 -12.85 24.42
C SER A 954 -24.91 -12.61 25.05
N LYS A 955 -25.84 -13.57 24.88
CA LYS A 955 -27.19 -13.49 25.44
C LYS A 955 -27.15 -13.50 26.97
N THR A 956 -26.51 -14.52 27.55
CA THR A 956 -26.36 -14.66 29.00
C THR A 956 -25.55 -13.52 29.62
N PHE A 957 -24.56 -12.99 28.90
CA PHE A 957 -23.81 -11.82 29.35
C PHE A 957 -24.71 -10.57 29.43
N LEU A 958 -25.55 -10.32 28.43
CA LEU A 958 -26.43 -9.14 28.40
C LEU A 958 -27.59 -9.25 29.40
N GLU A 959 -28.09 -10.45 29.69
CA GLU A 959 -29.11 -10.72 30.73
C GLU A 959 -28.67 -10.29 32.15
N ILE A 960 -27.37 -10.09 32.38
CA ILE A 960 -26.84 -9.60 33.68
C ILE A 960 -27.15 -8.11 33.88
N PHE A 961 -27.35 -7.35 32.80
CA PHE A 961 -27.53 -5.91 32.86
C PHE A 961 -29.02 -5.54 32.88
N GLN A 962 -29.35 -4.49 33.63
CA GLN A 962 -30.69 -3.91 33.68
C GLN A 962 -31.08 -3.43 32.28
N ASP A 963 -32.25 -3.88 31.81
CA ASP A 963 -32.87 -3.36 30.60
C ASP A 963 -33.43 -1.96 30.88
N LYS A 964 -32.67 -0.96 30.44
CA LYS A 964 -33.03 0.46 30.52
C LYS A 964 -32.81 1.10 29.17
N GLN A 965 -33.42 0.50 28.17
CA GLN A 965 -33.37 0.99 26.80
C GLN A 965 -34.24 2.25 26.66
N GLU A 966 -33.63 3.43 26.55
CA GLU A 966 -34.32 4.57 25.92
C GLU A 966 -34.04 4.52 24.42
N LYS A 967 -35.07 4.75 23.59
CA LYS A 967 -34.90 4.80 22.14
C LYS A 967 -34.00 5.98 21.75
N LEU A 968 -32.73 5.69 21.50
CA LEU A 968 -31.78 6.70 21.04
C LEU A 968 -32.13 7.11 19.61
N PRO A 969 -32.20 8.42 19.31
CA PRO A 969 -32.46 8.90 17.96
C PRO A 969 -31.35 8.47 16.98
N GLN A 970 -31.69 8.39 15.70
CA GLN A 970 -30.73 8.10 14.64
C GLN A 970 -30.29 9.36 13.92
N LEU A 971 -28.99 9.45 13.62
CA LEU A 971 -28.42 10.57 12.88
C LEU A 971 -28.52 10.36 11.36
N LYS A 972 -29.46 11.04 10.69
CA LYS A 972 -29.67 10.94 9.24
C LYS A 972 -29.10 12.16 8.52
N ARG A 973 -28.38 11.91 7.42
CA ARG A 973 -27.86 12.97 6.53
C ARG A 973 -29.04 13.71 5.91
N LEU A 974 -29.05 15.04 6.03
CA LEU A 974 -30.05 15.90 5.42
C LEU A 974 -29.51 16.46 4.10
N TYR A 975 -30.12 16.04 2.99
CA TYR A 975 -29.77 16.50 1.63
C TYR A 975 -30.65 17.67 1.16
N ARG A 976 -31.83 17.87 1.76
CA ARG A 976 -32.71 19.02 1.46
C ARG A 976 -32.24 20.29 2.17
N LYS A 977 -32.76 21.44 1.74
CA LYS A 977 -32.60 22.71 2.45
C LYS A 977 -33.08 22.59 3.90
N VAL A 978 -32.35 23.24 4.80
CA VAL A 978 -32.65 23.32 6.23
C VAL A 978 -33.89 24.20 6.44
N ASN A 979 -34.85 23.70 7.20
CA ASN A 979 -36.04 24.44 7.63
C ASN A 979 -35.85 24.98 9.05
N ALA A 980 -36.64 25.97 9.44
CA ALA A 980 -36.53 26.61 10.77
C ALA A 980 -36.70 25.64 11.95
N ASP A 981 -37.47 24.57 11.77
CA ASP A 981 -37.75 23.56 12.81
C ASP A 981 -36.73 22.42 12.87
N ASP A 982 -35.78 22.35 11.92
CA ASP A 982 -34.80 21.28 11.89
C ASP A 982 -33.74 21.48 12.98
N GLN A 983 -33.62 20.52 13.91
CA GLN A 983 -32.50 20.46 14.85
C GLN A 983 -31.25 19.91 14.15
N ILE A 984 -30.40 20.81 13.67
CA ILE A 984 -29.21 20.46 12.89
C ILE A 984 -28.01 20.15 13.80
N ILE A 985 -27.42 18.97 13.59
CA ILE A 985 -26.06 18.64 14.01
C ILE A 985 -25.17 18.78 12.79
N LYS A 986 -24.23 19.73 12.83
CA LYS A 986 -23.29 19.97 11.75
C LYS A 986 -22.04 19.11 11.96
N ILE A 987 -21.71 18.25 11.00
CA ILE A 987 -20.49 17.45 10.98
C ILE A 987 -19.73 17.86 9.71
N TYR A 988 -18.56 18.49 9.87
CA TYR A 988 -17.90 19.18 8.74
C TYR A 988 -18.87 20.16 8.05
N ASP A 989 -19.01 20.12 6.73
CA ASP A 989 -19.99 20.90 5.96
C ASP A 989 -21.37 20.23 5.85
N MET A 990 -21.54 19.06 6.47
CA MET A 990 -22.74 18.25 6.34
C MET A 990 -23.75 18.53 7.45
N ASN A 991 -24.99 18.74 7.06
CA ASN A 991 -26.14 18.84 7.95
C ASN A 991 -26.73 17.45 8.25
N TYR A 992 -26.94 17.18 9.53
CA TYR A 992 -27.61 15.99 10.03
C TYR A 992 -28.78 16.37 10.93
N ILE A 993 -29.81 15.52 10.94
CA ILE A 993 -30.95 15.62 11.86
C ILE A 993 -31.08 14.34 12.69
N LEU A 994 -31.64 14.49 13.88
CA LEU A 994 -32.06 13.38 14.73
C LEU A 994 -33.46 12.93 14.32
N ILE A 995 -33.61 11.66 13.97
CA ILE A 995 -34.91 11.06 13.63
C ILE A 995 -35.28 10.05 14.72
N LYS A 996 -36.50 10.19 15.26
CA LYS A 996 -37.09 9.22 16.18
C LYS A 996 -37.65 8.04 15.38
N GLU A 997 -37.50 6.84 15.90
CA GLU A 997 -37.83 5.58 15.23
C GLU A 997 -39.30 5.48 14.75
N SER A 998 -40.23 6.19 15.41
CA SER A 998 -41.65 6.28 15.03
C SER A 998 -41.90 6.93 13.68
N GLU A 999 -40.99 7.77 13.18
CA GLU A 999 -41.11 8.44 11.88
C GLU A 999 -40.48 7.65 10.72
N ILE A 1000 -39.74 6.58 11.02
CA ILE A 1000 -39.07 5.76 10.01
C ILE A 1000 -40.10 4.93 9.22
N LYS A 1001 -41.21 4.53 9.84
CA LYS A 1001 -42.28 3.77 9.17
C LYS A 1001 -43.20 4.61 8.28
N SER A 1002 -43.20 5.95 8.39
CA SER A 1002 -44.09 6.83 7.63
C SER A 1002 -43.43 7.55 6.44
N LYS A 1003 -42.12 7.34 6.21
CA LYS A 1003 -41.35 7.97 5.13
C LYS A 1003 -40.68 6.97 4.18
N VAL A 1004 -41.14 5.72 4.18
CA VAL A 1004 -40.76 4.66 3.23
C VAL A 1004 -41.85 4.46 2.16
N SER A 1005 -42.88 5.32 2.13
CA SER A 1005 -43.81 5.47 1.00
C SER A 1005 -43.32 6.54 0.04
#